data_AF-A0A2A2KR84-F1
#
_entry.id   AF-A0A2A2KR84-F1
#
_cell.length_a   1.000
_cell.length_b   1.000
_cell.length_c   1.000
_cell.angle_alpha   90.00
_cell.angle_beta   90.00
_cell.angle_gamma   90.00
#
_symmetry.space_group_name_H-M   'P 1'
#
loop_
_entity.id
_entity.type
_entity.pdbx_description
1 polymer ?
#
loop_
_entity_poly.entity_id
_entity_poly.type
_entity_poly.pdbx_seq_one_letter_code
_entity_poly.pdbx_strand_id
1 'polypeptide(L)'
;MVSYLSYPPYTVRLRAVTPYRSVRDPSPPPISFRNDPAFNSTAVSSRLSSIMMSESAPAKKFPTPAPISTRNIEPPKIPTVRKDDPSPLLSEPAKVEPPLAPMPVRKKKVVVKKVVKKVKKSASTTENDASSVPSIFKSRPPIIPNLPDVVMRKIFSMLTYKELCGIESVCRRWMNIMNTQWRKQIHEICIERLGSKYPTATQCIAFRRLNVSCPSSSFDFLAGVFRRSCLGLLKMTTDIHFLAYMSQVHIKKGAERRYFSMVEELWLLIIDCTDELTANFLEVIPKLFSELTHLTLQIHVNPQYCENVGRIVKGLVQEYPKTEINLELHADKSHMVLAQVAYLPSLPLTKIKVICTDFNLPQIRLDILYGVLKEKNIMAKNITIRDWTIYADGSTPLTYHPLDTFRISSCTIQTVDDFISSLKLTSTQNRPKKIVKKLVKRKKLPDDEAHRANPDEPKKKKIVKKLVKKSSEPYIKKLEVAGQCVIQGYQFLQNKAHTELEKRLSTSIPEMNVDCSEIYYCCVNDTSYSENLNIIITNPNSQDASVSLTSPSQLFTNQTTTVSAQSTKVINVPAPMQTDYMDYYVEYAVIENKTIFIDSSQPILVVASNAHDDGGSEDKYTIRPICTLGTDYRIFGDEAADLNQQLKSTNVYTIIAVQDGTNVLTDPINANVTLKRGQQLTIATYYWLTNIKVTSTKPVAVLAGAVCGFGYYNPQICSHEALMVGPTTNWQTHVPYYKFRPAEVGEFMALIRDDLTNVYRDGVLIFSNLTANHYVVFGTYTGAYIEATNPIYGVAVGAADLNGYGAPFFAHLPNDKNFVTDPVMFRRHRIRLMTRVYAVGTVTINGPNNYVYTPNGLLYIRMGRSQYYFVDVRVDPGLYTVSTTTSTTTYCVTVYGWGMFREYAFTPTYNLTDDGTC
;
A
#
# COMPACT_ATOMS: atom_id res chain seq x y z
N MET A 1 16.63 -0.63 -10.14
CA MET A 1 15.51 -1.46 -9.66
C MET A 1 15.76 -2.92 -10.02
N VAL A 2 16.62 -3.60 -9.24
CA VAL A 2 16.64 -5.08 -9.10
C VAL A 2 17.29 -5.33 -7.73
N SER A 3 16.53 -5.25 -6.64
CA SER A 3 16.94 -5.75 -5.31
C SER A 3 15.79 -5.68 -4.29
N TYR A 4 14.67 -6.33 -4.57
CA TYR A 4 13.68 -6.73 -3.56
C TYR A 4 13.06 -8.09 -3.93
N LEU A 5 13.89 -9.01 -4.44
CA LEU A 5 13.49 -10.39 -4.67
C LEU A 5 14.55 -11.31 -4.09
N SER A 6 14.39 -11.60 -2.80
CA SER A 6 14.68 -12.89 -2.14
C SER A 6 14.74 -12.67 -0.63
N TYR A 7 13.59 -12.42 -0.01
CA TYR A 7 13.46 -12.95 1.35
C TYR A 7 13.45 -14.49 1.19
N PRO A 8 14.24 -15.24 1.97
CA PRO A 8 14.08 -16.69 2.02
C PRO A 8 12.61 -17.03 2.29
N PRO A 9 12.12 -18.23 1.93
CA PRO A 9 10.69 -18.59 2.07
C PRO A 9 10.16 -18.46 3.51
N TYR A 10 11.02 -18.20 4.49
CA TYR A 10 10.70 -17.99 5.89
C TYR A 10 11.68 -16.96 6.50
N THR A 11 11.17 -16.04 7.33
CA THR A 11 12.00 -15.13 8.13
C THR A 11 11.92 -15.54 9.59
N VAL A 12 13.05 -15.69 10.26
CA VAL A 12 13.12 -16.03 11.69
C VAL A 12 14.14 -15.10 12.34
N ARG A 13 13.75 -14.46 13.45
CA ARG A 13 14.62 -13.56 14.23
C ARG A 13 14.74 -14.08 15.66
N LEU A 14 15.97 -14.33 16.10
CA LEU A 14 16.28 -14.57 17.50
C LEU A 14 16.63 -13.25 18.17
N ARG A 15 16.08 -13.02 19.35
CA ARG A 15 16.33 -11.84 20.17
C ARG A 15 16.60 -12.25 21.61
N ALA A 16 17.34 -11.42 22.32
CA ALA A 16 17.58 -11.55 23.75
C ALA A 16 17.13 -10.27 24.44
N VAL A 17 16.60 -10.39 25.66
CA VAL A 17 16.31 -9.24 26.53
C VAL A 17 17.62 -8.52 26.82
N THR A 18 17.70 -7.26 26.41
CA THR A 18 18.84 -6.40 26.74
C THR A 18 18.59 -5.76 28.10
N PRO A 19 19.53 -5.81 29.07
CA PRO A 19 19.36 -5.14 30.36
C PRO A 19 19.13 -3.64 30.15
N TYR A 20 18.12 -3.10 30.84
CA TYR A 20 17.80 -1.69 30.82
C TYR A 20 18.97 -0.88 31.41
N ARG A 21 19.65 -0.06 30.59
CA ARG A 21 20.54 1.00 31.09
C ARG A 21 19.71 2.26 31.25
N SER A 22 19.62 2.80 32.46
CA SER A 22 18.94 4.08 32.65
C SER A 22 19.61 5.15 31.79
N VAL A 23 18.81 5.90 31.04
CA VAL A 23 19.25 7.01 30.21
C VAL A 23 19.60 8.19 31.11
N ARG A 24 20.74 8.10 31.80
CA ARG A 24 21.41 9.24 32.44
C ARG A 24 22.77 9.54 31.85
N ASP A 25 23.16 8.86 30.76
CA ASP A 25 24.45 9.06 30.11
C ASP A 25 24.25 9.59 28.67
N PRO A 26 24.66 10.84 28.36
CA PRO A 26 24.35 11.50 27.08
C PRO A 26 25.30 11.12 25.94
N SER A 27 26.03 9.99 26.03
CA SER A 27 26.97 9.58 24.99
C SER A 27 26.46 8.36 24.21
N PRO A 28 26.31 8.45 22.87
CA PRO A 28 26.02 7.27 22.06
C PRO A 28 27.22 6.31 22.09
N PRO A 29 27.00 4.99 22.19
CA PRO A 29 28.11 4.04 22.18
C PRO A 29 28.76 4.02 20.79
N PRO A 30 30.09 3.78 20.71
CA PRO A 30 30.77 3.63 19.44
C PRO A 30 30.26 2.35 18.75
N ILE A 31 29.81 2.51 17.50
CA ILE A 31 29.45 1.40 16.62
C ILE A 31 30.73 0.59 16.34
N SER A 32 30.89 -0.56 16.98
CA SER A 32 31.91 -1.54 16.58
C SER A 32 31.34 -2.43 15.48
N PHE A 33 31.84 -2.29 14.26
CA PHE A 33 31.63 -3.29 13.22
C PHE A 33 32.40 -4.56 13.60
N ARG A 34 31.69 -5.64 13.93
CA ARG A 34 32.27 -6.99 13.90
C ARG A 34 32.46 -7.37 12.44
N ASN A 35 33.71 -7.64 12.07
CA ASN A 35 34.10 -8.23 10.80
C ASN A 35 33.53 -9.65 10.69
N ASP A 36 32.67 -9.89 9.72
CA ASP A 36 32.29 -11.23 9.28
C ASP A 36 32.98 -11.50 7.92
N PRO A 37 33.82 -12.55 7.78
CA PRO A 37 34.63 -12.78 6.60
C PRO A 37 33.87 -13.63 5.58
N ALA A 38 33.02 -13.00 4.79
CA ALA A 38 32.51 -13.61 3.56
C ALA A 38 32.27 -12.51 2.51
N PHE A 39 32.76 -12.76 1.29
CA PHE A 39 32.78 -11.89 0.10
C PHE A 39 34.01 -10.98 -0.08
N ASN A 40 35.12 -11.63 -0.48
CA ASN A 40 36.09 -11.03 -1.38
C ASN A 40 35.54 -11.06 -2.82
N SER A 41 35.25 -9.91 -3.41
CA SER A 41 35.43 -9.74 -4.86
C SER A 41 35.76 -8.27 -5.19
N THR A 42 36.88 -8.14 -5.88
CA THR A 42 37.60 -6.93 -6.31
C THR A 42 36.93 -6.17 -7.47
N ALA A 43 37.27 -4.87 -7.54
CA ALA A 43 37.10 -3.91 -8.65
C ALA A 43 35.65 -3.45 -8.93
N VAL A 44 35.30 -2.16 -8.94
CA VAL A 44 35.94 -1.00 -9.57
C VAL A 44 35.58 0.26 -8.79
N SER A 45 36.59 0.97 -8.29
CA SER A 45 36.50 2.33 -7.74
C SER A 45 37.47 3.21 -8.52
N SER A 46 36.95 4.19 -9.26
CA SER A 46 37.63 5.47 -9.52
C SER A 46 36.75 6.39 -10.37
N ARG A 47 36.14 7.39 -9.75
CA ARG A 47 35.94 8.78 -10.23
C ARG A 47 34.72 9.39 -9.53
N LEU A 48 34.89 10.65 -9.11
CA LEU A 48 33.88 11.58 -8.54
C LEU A 48 33.82 11.67 -7.00
N SER A 49 34.99 11.75 -6.36
CA SER A 49 35.14 12.40 -5.06
C SER A 49 36.19 13.50 -5.14
N SER A 50 35.87 14.59 -5.83
CA SER A 50 36.53 15.87 -5.69
C SER A 50 35.51 16.97 -5.99
N ILE A 51 35.55 18.05 -5.21
CA ILE A 51 34.70 19.25 -5.26
C ILE A 51 33.38 19.08 -4.46
N MET A 52 33.08 19.75 -3.35
CA MET A 52 33.76 20.76 -2.53
C MET A 52 33.04 20.77 -1.17
N MET A 53 33.79 20.68 -0.07
CA MET A 53 33.40 21.21 1.23
C MET A 53 34.46 22.24 1.65
N SER A 54 33.99 23.44 1.96
CA SER A 54 34.66 24.55 2.65
C SER A 54 33.50 25.33 3.30
N GLU A 55 33.51 25.81 4.53
CA GLU A 55 34.60 26.21 5.42
C GLU A 55 33.96 26.47 6.80
N SER A 56 34.62 26.10 7.89
CA SER A 56 34.56 26.88 9.13
C SER A 56 35.90 26.74 9.87
N ALA A 57 36.43 27.87 10.29
CA ALA A 57 37.75 28.06 10.91
C ALA A 57 37.57 28.88 12.22
N PRO A 58 38.64 29.22 12.97
CA PRO A 58 39.35 28.31 13.89
C PRO A 58 39.66 28.99 15.25
N ALA A 59 40.29 28.27 16.20
CA ALA A 59 40.97 28.89 17.34
C ALA A 59 42.28 28.16 17.76
N LYS A 60 43.41 28.80 17.42
CA LYS A 60 44.67 29.10 18.17
C LYS A 60 45.06 28.20 19.38
N LYS A 61 46.32 27.83 19.70
CA LYS A 61 47.70 28.19 19.25
C LYS A 61 48.76 27.34 20.03
N PHE A 62 49.86 26.95 19.36
CA PHE A 62 51.30 26.84 19.78
C PHE A 62 51.80 25.85 20.88
N PRO A 63 53.14 25.54 20.97
CA PRO A 63 54.26 25.62 20.00
C PRO A 63 55.20 24.37 19.94
N THR A 64 55.98 24.29 18.86
CA THR A 64 57.18 23.44 18.62
C THR A 64 58.45 23.99 19.29
N PRO A 65 59.56 23.22 19.46
CA PRO A 65 60.70 23.26 18.49
C PRO A 65 61.46 21.89 18.34
N ALA A 66 61.81 21.37 17.15
CA ALA A 66 62.92 21.68 16.21
C ALA A 66 64.22 20.83 16.45
N PRO A 67 65.26 20.81 15.56
CA PRO A 67 65.46 19.86 14.43
C PRO A 67 66.94 19.34 14.30
N ILE A 68 67.27 18.55 13.25
CA ILE A 68 68.60 18.41 12.57
C ILE A 68 68.34 17.63 11.23
N SER A 69 68.46 18.25 10.03
CA SER A 69 69.60 18.31 9.07
C SER A 69 69.90 16.97 8.34
N THR A 70 69.95 16.80 7.01
CA THR A 70 70.72 17.51 5.97
C THR A 70 70.29 17.17 4.52
N ARG A 71 70.22 18.23 3.69
CA ARG A 71 70.78 18.46 2.33
C ARG A 71 70.48 17.59 1.06
N ASN A 72 70.03 18.36 0.06
CA ASN A 72 69.97 18.25 -1.41
C ASN A 72 71.25 17.81 -2.15
N ILE A 73 71.11 17.35 -3.42
CA ILE A 73 71.42 18.09 -4.68
C ILE A 73 71.07 17.22 -5.92
N GLU A 74 70.70 17.91 -7.00
CA GLU A 74 70.04 17.50 -8.25
C GLU A 74 71.06 17.48 -9.46
N PRO A 75 70.67 17.60 -10.76
CA PRO A 75 70.71 16.61 -11.87
C PRO A 75 71.80 16.89 -12.96
N PRO A 76 71.78 16.27 -14.18
CA PRO A 76 71.19 16.97 -15.36
C PRO A 76 70.71 16.16 -16.61
N LYS A 77 69.71 16.74 -17.31
CA LYS A 77 69.46 17.04 -18.77
C LYS A 77 69.77 16.10 -19.98
N ILE A 78 68.71 15.99 -20.83
CA ILE A 78 68.45 15.80 -22.30
C ILE A 78 69.61 15.94 -23.34
N PRO A 79 69.52 15.34 -24.56
CA PRO A 79 68.97 16.04 -25.76
C PRO A 79 68.22 15.20 -26.84
N THR A 80 67.60 15.95 -27.76
CA THR A 80 66.73 15.71 -28.95
C THR A 80 67.38 15.16 -30.24
N VAL A 81 66.59 14.67 -31.24
CA VAL A 81 66.47 15.14 -32.68
C VAL A 81 65.80 14.10 -33.64
N ARG A 82 65.12 14.64 -34.69
CA ARG A 82 64.29 14.10 -35.81
C ARG A 82 65.04 13.44 -37.00
N LYS A 83 64.33 12.72 -37.92
CA LYS A 83 64.15 13.05 -39.37
C LYS A 83 63.45 11.97 -40.26
N ASP A 84 62.54 12.46 -41.12
CA ASP A 84 62.26 12.25 -42.57
C ASP A 84 61.79 10.91 -43.24
N ASP A 85 60.77 11.06 -44.11
CA ASP A 85 60.07 10.23 -45.15
C ASP A 85 60.94 9.75 -46.37
N PRO A 86 60.45 9.14 -47.51
CA PRO A 86 59.31 8.24 -47.86
C PRO A 86 59.63 7.04 -48.86
N SER A 87 58.63 6.14 -49.09
CA SER A 87 58.20 5.24 -50.23
C SER A 87 59.15 4.76 -51.37
N PRO A 88 58.99 3.54 -52.03
CA PRO A 88 57.92 3.26 -53.05
C PRO A 88 57.49 1.79 -53.42
N LEU A 89 56.25 1.67 -53.96
CA LEU A 89 55.64 0.97 -55.15
C LEU A 89 55.85 -0.51 -55.63
N LEU A 90 54.75 -1.00 -56.26
CA LEU A 90 54.49 -2.03 -57.33
C LEU A 90 53.72 -3.30 -56.87
N SER A 91 52.70 -3.88 -57.55
CA SER A 91 51.96 -3.64 -58.83
C SER A 91 50.73 -4.58 -58.95
N GLU A 92 49.72 -4.22 -59.77
CA GLU A 92 48.51 -4.98 -60.15
C GLU A 92 48.75 -6.17 -61.15
N PRO A 93 47.72 -6.92 -61.62
CA PRO A 93 46.99 -6.50 -62.85
C PRO A 93 45.48 -6.85 -63.02
N ALA A 94 44.78 -5.97 -63.76
CA ALA A 94 43.86 -6.15 -64.91
C ALA A 94 42.36 -6.58 -64.82
N LYS A 95 41.54 -5.83 -65.58
CA LYS A 95 40.08 -5.86 -65.88
C LYS A 95 39.71 -6.75 -67.08
N VAL A 96 38.45 -7.25 -67.15
CA VAL A 96 37.60 -7.37 -68.38
C VAL A 96 36.09 -7.38 -67.99
N GLU A 97 35.23 -6.76 -68.82
CA GLU A 97 33.75 -6.61 -68.71
C GLU A 97 33.05 -7.20 -70.00
N PRO A 98 31.71 -7.09 -70.23
CA PRO A 98 30.66 -8.15 -70.23
C PRO A 98 30.12 -8.59 -71.64
N PRO A 99 28.99 -9.33 -71.73
CA PRO A 99 27.83 -8.77 -72.45
C PRO A 99 26.39 -9.17 -71.98
N LEU A 100 25.41 -8.52 -72.63
CA LEU A 100 23.96 -8.35 -72.38
C LEU A 100 23.00 -9.56 -72.64
N ALA A 101 21.87 -9.51 -71.93
CA ALA A 101 20.43 -9.89 -72.15
C ALA A 101 19.99 -10.85 -73.29
N PRO A 102 18.84 -11.58 -73.12
CA PRO A 102 17.53 -11.01 -73.51
C PRO A 102 16.29 -11.41 -72.66
N MET A 103 15.19 -10.66 -72.86
CA MET A 103 13.82 -10.84 -72.32
C MET A 103 13.14 -12.17 -72.75
N PRO A 104 11.96 -12.51 -72.19
CA PRO A 104 10.76 -12.40 -73.04
C PRO A 104 9.46 -11.90 -72.37
N VAL A 105 8.85 -10.93 -73.06
CA VAL A 105 7.47 -10.89 -73.61
C VAL A 105 6.28 -11.36 -72.75
N ARG A 106 5.40 -10.39 -72.44
CA ARG A 106 3.96 -10.54 -72.15
C ARG A 106 3.16 -11.07 -73.35
N LYS A 107 2.24 -12.02 -73.15
CA LYS A 107 0.98 -12.11 -73.92
C LYS A 107 -0.24 -12.44 -73.03
N LYS A 108 -1.37 -11.92 -73.51
CA LYS A 108 -2.67 -11.68 -72.87
C LYS A 108 -3.58 -12.92 -72.74
N LYS A 109 -4.53 -12.81 -71.80
CA LYS A 109 -5.95 -13.24 -71.77
C LYS A 109 -6.31 -14.63 -72.34
N VAL A 110 -7.13 -15.39 -71.59
CA VAL A 110 -8.59 -15.55 -71.82
C VAL A 110 -9.20 -16.37 -70.67
N VAL A 111 -10.37 -15.92 -70.22
CA VAL A 111 -11.29 -16.59 -69.28
C VAL A 111 -12.06 -17.69 -70.02
N VAL A 112 -12.12 -18.91 -69.48
CA VAL A 112 -13.25 -19.84 -69.75
C VAL A 112 -13.57 -20.65 -68.48
N LYS A 113 -14.81 -20.48 -68.00
CA LYS A 113 -15.50 -21.35 -67.05
C LYS A 113 -15.65 -22.76 -67.63
N LYS A 114 -15.37 -23.81 -66.86
CA LYS A 114 -16.03 -25.11 -67.07
C LYS A 114 -16.34 -25.79 -65.74
N VAL A 115 -17.63 -25.81 -65.44
CA VAL A 115 -18.29 -26.68 -64.46
C VAL A 115 -18.37 -28.07 -65.07
N VAL A 116 -17.84 -29.11 -64.39
CA VAL A 116 -18.32 -30.50 -64.56
C VAL A 116 -18.25 -31.23 -63.22
N LYS A 117 -19.43 -31.63 -62.74
CA LYS A 117 -19.68 -32.68 -61.73
C LYS A 117 -19.27 -34.06 -62.28
N LYS A 118 -18.72 -34.94 -61.45
CA LYS A 118 -19.18 -36.34 -61.18
C LYS A 118 -18.08 -37.10 -60.39
N VAL A 119 -18.34 -37.58 -59.16
CA VAL A 119 -18.98 -38.84 -58.73
C VAL A 119 -17.94 -39.92 -58.31
N LYS A 120 -18.06 -40.28 -57.03
CA LYS A 120 -17.71 -41.50 -56.27
C LYS A 120 -17.06 -42.71 -56.97
N LYS A 121 -16.06 -43.28 -56.28
CA LYS A 121 -15.86 -44.71 -55.85
C LYS A 121 -14.61 -44.73 -54.95
N SER A 122 -14.58 -45.03 -53.65
CA SER A 122 -14.93 -46.21 -52.81
C SER A 122 -14.07 -47.47 -53.07
N ALA A 123 -13.17 -47.79 -52.12
CA ALA A 123 -12.69 -49.12 -51.65
C ALA A 123 -11.39 -48.90 -50.82
N SER A 124 -11.41 -49.05 -49.48
CA SER A 124 -11.00 -50.25 -48.68
C SER A 124 -9.51 -50.60 -48.85
N THR A 125 -8.67 -50.90 -47.86
CA THR A 125 -8.68 -51.31 -46.43
C THR A 125 -7.18 -51.34 -46.07
N THR A 126 -6.71 -51.01 -44.86
CA THR A 126 -6.55 -51.97 -43.75
C THR A 126 -6.25 -51.24 -42.43
N GLU A 127 -6.85 -51.79 -41.37
CA GLU A 127 -6.70 -51.46 -39.96
C GLU A 127 -5.34 -51.89 -39.38
N ASN A 128 -4.89 -51.20 -38.33
CA ASN A 128 -4.44 -51.77 -37.05
C ASN A 128 -4.21 -50.63 -36.03
N ASP A 129 -5.23 -50.39 -35.19
CA ASP A 129 -5.23 -50.32 -33.70
C ASP A 129 -3.90 -50.09 -32.94
N ALA A 130 -3.83 -49.36 -31.81
CA ALA A 130 -4.82 -48.71 -30.95
C ALA A 130 -4.12 -47.76 -29.95
N SER A 131 -4.78 -46.66 -29.56
CA SER A 131 -4.89 -46.25 -28.14
C SER A 131 -5.99 -45.19 -27.99
N SER A 132 -7.07 -45.61 -27.35
CA SER A 132 -8.33 -44.91 -27.12
C SER A 132 -8.30 -43.93 -25.94
N VAL A 133 -8.73 -42.69 -26.18
CA VAL A 133 -9.32 -41.78 -25.18
C VAL A 133 -10.69 -41.35 -25.71
N PRO A 134 -11.79 -41.47 -24.96
CA PRO A 134 -13.12 -41.26 -25.51
C PRO A 134 -13.40 -39.78 -25.82
N SER A 135 -13.60 -39.48 -27.10
CA SER A 135 -14.01 -38.16 -27.59
C SER A 135 -15.51 -37.93 -27.37
N ILE A 136 -15.89 -37.37 -26.22
CA ILE A 136 -17.24 -36.83 -26.00
C ILE A 136 -17.30 -35.40 -26.55
N PHE A 137 -17.28 -35.20 -27.87
CA PHE A 137 -17.69 -33.94 -28.53
C PHE A 137 -17.97 -34.18 -30.03
N LYS A 138 -18.92 -35.06 -30.37
CA LYS A 138 -19.53 -35.09 -31.71
C LYS A 138 -21.04 -35.26 -31.65
N SER A 139 -21.69 -34.23 -31.13
CA SER A 139 -23.01 -33.80 -31.60
C SER A 139 -23.08 -32.28 -31.40
N ARG A 140 -22.90 -31.50 -32.47
CA ARG A 140 -23.22 -30.06 -32.42
C ARG A 140 -24.74 -29.98 -32.20
N PRO A 141 -25.24 -29.39 -31.10
CA PRO A 141 -26.66 -29.11 -31.00
C PRO A 141 -27.05 -28.14 -32.15
N PRO A 142 -28.30 -28.17 -32.63
CA PRO A 142 -28.77 -27.22 -33.61
C PRO A 142 -28.75 -25.84 -32.96
N ILE A 143 -27.70 -25.07 -33.22
CA ILE A 143 -27.56 -23.68 -32.80
C ILE A 143 -28.75 -22.93 -33.42
N ILE A 144 -29.62 -22.36 -32.59
CA ILE A 144 -30.82 -21.61 -33.00
C ILE A 144 -30.38 -20.39 -33.83
N PRO A 145 -30.41 -20.38 -35.17
CA PRO A 145 -29.93 -19.25 -35.97
C PRO A 145 -31.06 -18.24 -36.26
N ASN A 146 -32.28 -18.47 -35.74
CA ASN A 146 -33.51 -17.80 -36.20
C ASN A 146 -34.09 -16.77 -35.22
N LEU A 147 -33.49 -16.54 -34.05
CA LEU A 147 -33.97 -15.46 -33.16
C LEU A 147 -33.79 -14.09 -33.82
N PRO A 148 -34.76 -13.15 -33.70
CA PRO A 148 -34.60 -11.79 -34.19
C PRO A 148 -33.39 -11.08 -33.56
N ASP A 149 -32.72 -10.21 -34.32
CA ASP A 149 -31.53 -9.49 -33.84
C ASP A 149 -31.80 -8.69 -32.54
N VAL A 150 -33.03 -8.19 -32.36
CA VAL A 150 -33.45 -7.45 -31.15
C VAL A 150 -33.37 -8.36 -29.92
N VAL A 151 -33.84 -9.60 -30.04
CA VAL A 151 -33.78 -10.60 -28.95
C VAL A 151 -32.33 -11.02 -28.70
N MET A 152 -31.57 -11.28 -29.77
CA MET A 152 -30.15 -11.63 -29.67
C MET A 152 -29.33 -10.54 -28.98
N ARG A 153 -29.58 -9.25 -29.29
CA ARG A 153 -28.94 -8.11 -28.61
C ARG A 153 -29.25 -8.09 -27.12
N LYS A 154 -30.49 -8.40 -26.73
CA LYS A 154 -30.90 -8.45 -25.31
C LYS A 154 -30.22 -9.61 -24.57
N ILE A 155 -30.15 -10.78 -25.19
CA ILE A 155 -29.43 -11.94 -24.63
C ILE A 155 -27.95 -11.62 -24.48
N PHE A 156 -27.30 -11.13 -25.54
CA PHE A 156 -25.86 -10.80 -25.50
C PHE A 156 -25.54 -9.66 -24.53
N SER A 157 -26.48 -8.76 -24.24
CA SER A 157 -26.29 -7.74 -23.21
C SER A 157 -26.22 -8.28 -21.78
N MET A 158 -26.67 -9.52 -21.54
CA MET A 158 -26.63 -10.18 -20.24
C MET A 158 -25.38 -11.04 -20.03
N LEU A 159 -24.55 -11.20 -21.07
CA LEU A 159 -23.38 -12.08 -21.04
C LEU A 159 -22.10 -11.29 -20.76
N THR A 160 -21.15 -11.94 -20.10
CA THR A 160 -19.83 -11.40 -19.83
C THR A 160 -18.99 -11.30 -21.11
N TYR A 161 -17.97 -10.43 -21.10
CA TYR A 161 -17.03 -10.30 -22.21
C TYR A 161 -16.39 -11.64 -22.63
N LYS A 162 -16.04 -12.48 -21.63
CA LYS A 162 -15.46 -13.81 -21.85
C LYS A 162 -16.44 -14.75 -22.58
N GLU A 163 -17.70 -14.78 -22.15
CA GLU A 163 -18.74 -15.60 -22.79
C GLU A 163 -19.01 -15.13 -24.23
N LEU A 164 -19.11 -13.81 -24.44
CA LEU A 164 -19.28 -13.24 -25.77
C LEU A 164 -18.11 -13.57 -26.71
N CYS A 165 -16.88 -13.63 -26.20
CA CYS A 165 -15.72 -14.06 -26.98
C CYS A 165 -15.83 -15.53 -27.42
N GLY A 166 -16.35 -16.42 -26.57
CA GLY A 166 -16.63 -17.81 -26.94
C GLY A 166 -17.72 -17.93 -28.00
N ILE A 167 -18.78 -17.14 -27.87
CA ILE A 167 -19.95 -17.14 -28.77
C ILE A 167 -19.62 -16.58 -30.15
N GLU A 168 -18.60 -15.72 -30.28
CA GLU A 168 -18.18 -15.16 -31.59
C GLU A 168 -17.80 -16.24 -32.61
N SER A 169 -17.33 -17.40 -32.14
CA SER A 169 -16.97 -18.53 -32.99
C SER A 169 -18.17 -19.24 -33.63
N VAL A 170 -19.40 -18.96 -33.19
CA VAL A 170 -20.61 -19.69 -33.57
C VAL A 170 -21.04 -19.42 -35.01
N CYS A 171 -21.31 -18.16 -35.36
CA CYS A 171 -21.67 -17.78 -36.74
C CYS A 171 -21.42 -16.29 -37.03
N ARG A 172 -21.30 -15.95 -38.33
CA ARG A 172 -21.00 -14.58 -38.79
C ARG A 172 -22.05 -13.55 -38.36
N ARG A 173 -23.34 -13.93 -38.34
CA ARG A 173 -24.43 -13.04 -37.92
C ARG A 173 -24.25 -12.61 -36.46
N TRP A 174 -23.98 -13.55 -35.56
CA TRP A 174 -23.81 -13.26 -34.13
C TRP A 174 -22.56 -12.41 -33.88
N MET A 175 -21.45 -12.75 -34.53
CA MET A 175 -20.23 -11.93 -34.51
C MET A 175 -20.52 -10.47 -34.92
N ASN A 176 -21.30 -10.24 -35.97
CA ASN A 176 -21.65 -8.88 -36.41
C ASN A 176 -22.48 -8.11 -35.37
N ILE A 177 -23.44 -8.79 -34.72
CA ILE A 177 -24.26 -8.21 -33.65
C ILE A 177 -23.37 -7.81 -32.46
N MET A 178 -22.49 -8.70 -32.01
CA MET A 178 -21.56 -8.44 -30.91
C MET A 178 -20.56 -7.33 -31.25
N ASN A 179 -20.00 -7.32 -32.46
CA ASN A 179 -19.10 -6.24 -32.89
C ASN A 179 -19.78 -4.88 -32.87
N THR A 180 -21.06 -4.81 -33.24
CA THR A 180 -21.83 -3.56 -33.15
C THR A 180 -22.07 -3.15 -31.70
N GLN A 181 -22.28 -4.12 -30.82
CA GLN A 181 -22.44 -3.87 -29.39
C GLN A 181 -21.12 -3.41 -28.73
N TRP A 182 -20.00 -4.10 -28.96
CA TRP A 182 -18.69 -3.71 -28.44
C TRP A 182 -18.28 -2.32 -28.90
N ARG A 183 -18.52 -1.95 -30.16
CA ARG A 183 -18.27 -0.58 -30.64
C ARG A 183 -19.04 0.51 -29.88
N LYS A 184 -20.21 0.18 -29.33
CA LYS A 184 -21.01 1.12 -28.52
C LYS A 184 -20.66 1.10 -27.03
N GLN A 185 -20.10 -0.02 -26.56
CA GLN A 185 -19.90 -0.29 -25.13
C GLN A 185 -18.44 -0.24 -24.69
N ILE A 186 -17.48 -0.20 -25.61
CA ILE A 186 -16.05 -0.16 -25.32
C ILE A 186 -15.47 1.04 -26.05
N HIS A 187 -15.34 2.14 -25.32
CA HIS A 187 -14.72 3.39 -25.78
C HIS A 187 -13.35 3.62 -25.14
N GLU A 188 -13.06 2.95 -24.03
CA GLU A 188 -11.78 3.03 -23.33
C GLU A 188 -11.16 1.65 -23.20
N ILE A 189 -9.83 1.58 -23.33
CA ILE A 189 -9.06 0.39 -23.02
C ILE A 189 -7.91 0.73 -22.06
N CYS A 190 -7.72 -0.10 -21.04
CA CYS A 190 -6.56 -0.04 -20.15
C CYS A 190 -5.78 -1.35 -20.27
N ILE A 191 -4.50 -1.26 -20.58
CA ILE A 191 -3.62 -2.41 -20.81
C ILE A 191 -2.50 -2.40 -19.78
N GLU A 192 -2.54 -3.36 -18.88
CA GLU A 192 -1.57 -3.55 -17.82
C GLU A 192 -0.74 -4.80 -18.12
N ARG A 193 0.55 -4.61 -18.44
CA ARG A 193 1.45 -5.72 -18.80
C ARG A 193 2.46 -6.10 -17.73
N LEU A 194 2.49 -5.34 -16.65
CA LEU A 194 3.43 -5.52 -15.55
C LEU A 194 2.78 -6.35 -14.45
N GLY A 195 3.54 -7.27 -13.83
CA GLY A 195 3.07 -8.13 -12.74
C GLY A 195 2.05 -9.22 -13.10
N SER A 196 1.51 -9.22 -14.33
CA SER A 196 0.45 -10.12 -14.76
C SER A 196 0.98 -11.48 -15.21
N LYS A 197 0.58 -12.58 -14.54
CA LYS A 197 1.00 -13.94 -14.90
C LYS A 197 0.17 -14.58 -16.02
N TYR A 198 -1.09 -14.15 -16.18
CA TYR A 198 -2.03 -14.75 -17.14
C TYR A 198 -2.81 -13.66 -17.89
N PRO A 199 -3.15 -13.88 -19.17
CA PRO A 199 -3.96 -12.94 -19.93
C PRO A 199 -5.42 -12.95 -19.45
N THR A 200 -5.94 -11.78 -19.12
CA THR A 200 -7.32 -11.55 -18.68
C THR A 200 -7.87 -10.28 -19.33
N ALA A 201 -9.17 -10.28 -19.61
CA ALA A 201 -9.88 -9.12 -20.11
C ALA A 201 -11.26 -9.03 -19.45
N THR A 202 -11.52 -7.89 -18.81
CA THR A 202 -12.73 -7.64 -18.03
C THR A 202 -13.37 -6.35 -18.50
N GLN A 203 -14.64 -6.43 -18.91
CA GLN A 203 -15.38 -5.26 -19.38
C GLN A 203 -16.14 -4.59 -18.22
N CYS A 204 -15.85 -3.31 -18.00
CA CYS A 204 -16.56 -2.46 -17.06
C CYS A 204 -17.59 -1.61 -17.83
N ILE A 205 -18.81 -2.15 -17.97
CA ILE A 205 -19.87 -1.58 -18.83
C ILE A 205 -20.22 -0.14 -18.42
N ALA A 206 -20.31 0.16 -17.12
CA ALA A 206 -20.65 1.49 -16.60
C ALA A 206 -19.69 2.58 -17.09
N PHE A 207 -18.41 2.26 -17.23
CA PHE A 207 -17.37 3.17 -17.70
C PHE A 207 -17.09 3.06 -19.20
N ARG A 208 -17.79 2.16 -19.90
CA ARG A 208 -17.48 1.76 -21.28
C ARG A 208 -16.00 1.39 -21.48
N ARG A 209 -15.41 0.75 -20.46
CA ARG A 209 -13.98 0.45 -20.36
C ARG A 209 -13.73 -1.05 -20.48
N LEU A 210 -12.66 -1.42 -21.18
CA LEU A 210 -12.11 -2.77 -21.16
C LEU A 210 -10.76 -2.75 -20.44
N ASN A 211 -10.67 -3.46 -19.32
CA ASN A 211 -9.41 -3.67 -18.61
C ASN A 211 -8.77 -4.96 -19.09
N VAL A 212 -7.51 -4.88 -19.49
CA VAL A 212 -6.72 -5.98 -20.05
C VAL A 212 -5.46 -6.12 -19.22
N SER A 213 -5.24 -7.29 -18.65
CA SER A 213 -4.03 -7.61 -17.88
C SER A 213 -3.38 -8.83 -18.52
N CYS A 214 -2.11 -8.75 -18.93
CA CYS A 214 -1.45 -9.87 -19.59
C CYS A 214 0.09 -9.80 -19.55
N PRO A 215 0.80 -10.94 -19.60
CA PRO A 215 2.27 -10.94 -19.77
C PRO A 215 2.72 -10.18 -21.03
N SER A 216 3.94 -9.61 -21.00
CA SER A 216 4.52 -8.82 -22.09
C SER A 216 4.59 -9.54 -23.45
N SER A 217 4.70 -10.87 -23.45
CA SER A 217 4.74 -11.73 -24.63
C SER A 217 3.38 -12.10 -25.22
N SER A 218 2.27 -11.65 -24.62
CA SER A 218 0.90 -12.09 -24.98
C SER A 218 0.32 -11.37 -26.21
N PHE A 219 1.10 -11.22 -27.28
CA PHE A 219 0.71 -10.46 -28.48
C PHE A 219 -0.50 -11.07 -29.21
N ASP A 220 -0.62 -12.40 -29.26
CA ASP A 220 -1.77 -13.08 -29.89
C ASP A 220 -3.09 -12.80 -29.16
N PHE A 221 -3.04 -12.80 -27.84
CA PHE A 221 -4.18 -12.44 -27.01
C PHE A 221 -4.61 -11.00 -27.28
N LEU A 222 -3.65 -10.07 -27.29
CA LEU A 222 -3.91 -8.65 -27.60
C LEU A 222 -4.44 -8.47 -29.03
N ALA A 223 -3.93 -9.19 -30.01
CA ALA A 223 -4.45 -9.17 -31.37
C ALA A 223 -5.93 -9.60 -31.40
N GLY A 224 -6.30 -10.62 -30.62
CA GLY A 224 -7.68 -11.05 -30.43
C GLY A 224 -8.57 -9.97 -29.80
N VAL A 225 -8.06 -9.24 -28.81
CA VAL A 225 -8.77 -8.11 -28.17
C VAL A 225 -8.98 -6.97 -29.16
N PHE A 226 -7.93 -6.50 -29.82
CA PHE A 226 -8.01 -5.35 -30.73
C PHE A 226 -8.84 -5.64 -31.98
N ARG A 227 -8.84 -6.89 -32.48
CA ARG A 227 -9.75 -7.29 -33.57
C ARG A 227 -11.22 -6.96 -33.27
N ARG A 228 -11.61 -6.99 -31.99
CA ARG A 228 -12.98 -6.79 -31.51
C ARG A 228 -13.28 -5.34 -31.15
N SER A 229 -12.35 -4.67 -30.48
CA SER A 229 -12.60 -3.37 -29.84
C SER A 229 -12.03 -2.17 -30.60
N CYS A 230 -11.01 -2.34 -31.44
CA CYS A 230 -10.20 -1.25 -31.97
C CYS A 230 -10.98 -0.15 -32.72
N LEU A 231 -12.11 -0.49 -33.33
CA LEU A 231 -12.91 0.45 -34.12
C LEU A 231 -13.85 1.35 -33.31
N GLY A 232 -13.90 1.21 -31.98
CA GLY A 232 -14.69 2.07 -31.09
C GLY A 232 -13.86 2.78 -30.02
N LEU A 233 -12.55 2.58 -29.98
CA LEU A 233 -11.67 3.13 -28.94
C LEU A 233 -11.43 4.62 -29.16
N LEU A 234 -11.81 5.41 -28.16
CA LEU A 234 -11.56 6.85 -28.05
C LEU A 234 -10.43 7.15 -27.04
N LYS A 235 -10.29 6.31 -26.01
CA LYS A 235 -9.33 6.47 -24.92
C LYS A 235 -8.47 5.22 -24.76
N MET A 236 -7.17 5.40 -24.52
CA MET A 236 -6.24 4.31 -24.31
C MET A 236 -5.27 4.61 -23.16
N THR A 237 -5.13 3.65 -22.25
CA THR A 237 -4.08 3.64 -21.23
C THR A 237 -3.18 2.44 -21.45
N THR A 238 -1.87 2.65 -21.62
CA THR A 238 -0.90 1.58 -21.90
C THR A 238 0.53 2.02 -21.59
N ASP A 239 1.45 1.06 -21.53
CA ASP A 239 2.88 1.33 -21.45
C ASP A 239 3.56 1.53 -22.83
N ILE A 240 4.68 2.25 -22.85
CA ILE A 240 5.45 2.55 -24.07
C ILE A 240 6.00 1.31 -24.77
N HIS A 241 6.37 0.28 -24.00
CA HIS A 241 6.89 -0.96 -24.57
C HIS A 241 5.82 -1.69 -25.38
N PHE A 242 4.54 -1.57 -25.04
CA PHE A 242 3.48 -2.14 -25.86
C PHE A 242 3.45 -1.47 -27.24
N LEU A 243 3.43 -0.14 -27.25
CA LEU A 243 3.31 0.64 -28.47
C LEU A 243 4.54 0.52 -29.36
N ALA A 244 5.75 0.50 -28.77
CA ALA A 244 7.00 0.35 -29.51
C ALA A 244 7.08 -0.96 -30.31
N TYR A 245 6.48 -2.04 -29.79
CA TYR A 245 6.45 -3.35 -30.42
C TYR A 245 5.08 -3.68 -31.05
N MET A 246 4.30 -2.66 -31.41
CA MET A 246 2.97 -2.84 -32.01
C MET A 246 3.01 -3.66 -33.31
N SER A 247 4.14 -3.69 -34.02
CA SER A 247 4.36 -4.54 -35.19
C SER A 247 4.23 -6.04 -34.91
N GLN A 248 4.44 -6.48 -33.66
CA GLN A 248 4.31 -7.88 -33.26
C GLN A 248 2.82 -8.28 -33.08
N VAL A 249 1.94 -7.31 -32.83
CA VAL A 249 0.50 -7.56 -32.72
C VAL A 249 -0.10 -7.75 -34.11
N HIS A 250 -0.54 -8.96 -34.42
CA HIS A 250 -1.07 -9.32 -35.74
C HIS A 250 -2.47 -8.74 -35.98
N ILE A 251 -2.54 -7.45 -36.34
CA ILE A 251 -3.77 -6.77 -36.74
C ILE A 251 -3.83 -6.68 -38.26
N LYS A 252 -4.89 -7.24 -38.87
CA LYS A 252 -5.15 -7.09 -40.31
C LYS A 252 -5.46 -5.62 -40.62
N LYS A 253 -4.44 -4.86 -41.04
CA LYS A 253 -4.57 -3.47 -41.49
C LYS A 253 -4.08 -3.31 -42.93
N GLY A 254 -4.70 -2.39 -43.67
CA GLY A 254 -4.14 -1.91 -44.94
C GLY A 254 -2.86 -1.11 -44.68
N ALA A 255 -1.96 -1.07 -45.65
CA ALA A 255 -0.62 -0.47 -45.50
C ALA A 255 -0.64 0.99 -45.00
N GLU A 256 -1.66 1.76 -45.36
CA GLU A 256 -1.78 3.19 -45.00
C GLU A 256 -2.58 3.46 -43.71
N ARG A 257 -3.18 2.44 -43.08
CA ARG A 257 -4.05 2.66 -41.93
C ARG A 257 -3.26 2.75 -40.62
N ARG A 258 -3.55 3.78 -39.83
CA ARG A 258 -3.07 3.92 -38.44
C ARG A 258 -3.63 2.79 -37.57
N TYR A 259 -2.87 2.32 -36.58
CA TYR A 259 -3.30 1.23 -35.70
C TYR A 259 -4.54 1.59 -34.88
N PHE A 260 -4.60 2.82 -34.35
CA PHE A 260 -5.65 3.32 -33.46
C PHE A 260 -6.17 4.66 -33.96
N SER A 261 -6.84 4.65 -35.11
CA SER A 261 -7.26 5.88 -35.80
C SER A 261 -8.32 6.72 -35.08
N MET A 262 -9.01 6.15 -34.09
CA MET A 262 -10.09 6.83 -33.35
C MET A 262 -9.69 7.24 -31.92
N VAL A 263 -8.51 6.85 -31.46
CA VAL A 263 -8.05 7.20 -30.12
C VAL A 263 -7.62 8.67 -30.15
N GLU A 264 -8.29 9.49 -29.35
CA GLU A 264 -8.03 10.92 -29.20
C GLU A 264 -7.37 11.23 -27.85
N GLU A 265 -7.55 10.37 -26.85
CA GLU A 265 -6.93 10.50 -25.53
C GLU A 265 -6.00 9.33 -25.22
N LEU A 266 -4.73 9.63 -24.96
CA LEU A 266 -3.70 8.65 -24.61
C LEU A 266 -3.14 8.93 -23.22
N TRP A 267 -3.17 7.91 -22.36
CA TRP A 267 -2.36 7.86 -21.13
C TRP A 267 -1.21 6.86 -21.36
N LEU A 268 0.01 7.39 -21.41
CA LEU A 268 1.22 6.62 -21.71
C LEU A 268 2.09 6.48 -20.46
N LEU A 269 2.35 5.24 -20.07
CA LEU A 269 3.24 4.88 -18.96
C LEU A 269 4.66 4.60 -19.48
N ILE A 270 5.66 5.26 -18.90
CA ILE A 270 7.07 5.16 -19.26
C ILE A 270 7.86 4.75 -18.01
N ILE A 271 8.33 3.50 -17.94
CA ILE A 271 9.05 2.95 -16.77
C ILE A 271 10.51 2.63 -17.10
N ASP A 272 10.75 2.13 -18.30
CA ASP A 272 12.08 1.95 -18.87
C ASP A 272 12.09 2.56 -20.27
N CYS A 273 13.26 3.05 -20.69
CA CYS A 273 13.43 3.79 -21.92
C CYS A 273 14.85 3.62 -22.48
N THR A 274 15.21 2.37 -22.77
CA THR A 274 16.46 2.04 -23.47
C THR A 274 16.54 2.69 -24.85
N ASP A 275 17.74 2.80 -25.42
CA ASP A 275 17.94 3.40 -26.74
C ASP A 275 17.18 2.63 -27.84
N GLU A 276 17.18 1.30 -27.77
CA GLU A 276 16.45 0.44 -28.69
C GLU A 276 14.94 0.68 -28.60
N LEU A 277 14.38 0.67 -27.38
CA LEU A 277 12.97 0.91 -27.15
C LEU A 277 12.55 2.31 -27.66
N THR A 278 13.39 3.31 -27.39
CA THR A 278 13.21 4.69 -27.84
C THR A 278 13.19 4.79 -29.36
N ALA A 279 14.15 4.17 -30.04
CA ALA A 279 14.23 4.15 -31.50
C ALA A 279 13.00 3.48 -32.11
N ASN A 280 12.62 2.30 -31.59
CA ASN A 280 11.45 1.56 -32.05
C ASN A 280 10.15 2.36 -31.86
N PHE A 281 10.01 3.03 -30.71
CA PHE A 281 8.84 3.88 -30.45
C PHE A 281 8.80 5.07 -31.41
N LEU A 282 9.89 5.81 -31.59
CA LEU A 282 9.95 6.95 -32.50
C LEU A 282 9.63 6.56 -33.95
N GLU A 283 10.03 5.37 -34.40
CA GLU A 283 9.71 4.87 -35.74
C GLU A 283 8.22 4.53 -35.91
N VAL A 284 7.57 4.03 -34.85
CA VAL A 284 6.17 3.60 -34.93
C VAL A 284 5.17 4.71 -34.61
N ILE A 285 5.56 5.77 -33.88
CA ILE A 285 4.68 6.90 -33.49
C ILE A 285 3.77 7.38 -34.63
N PRO A 286 4.28 7.67 -35.85
CA PRO A 286 3.42 8.13 -36.92
C PRO A 286 2.36 7.07 -37.23
N LYS A 287 2.70 5.78 -37.24
CA LYS A 287 1.80 4.69 -37.61
C LYS A 287 0.71 4.40 -36.55
N LEU A 288 0.75 4.99 -35.35
CA LEU A 288 -0.16 4.66 -34.25
C LEU A 288 -1.51 5.38 -34.33
N PHE A 289 -1.52 6.71 -34.32
CA PHE A 289 -2.74 7.52 -34.17
C PHE A 289 -2.97 8.43 -35.37
N SER A 290 -4.21 8.92 -35.52
CA SER A 290 -4.55 9.91 -36.55
C SER A 290 -4.46 11.34 -36.01
N GLU A 291 -4.97 11.55 -34.80
CA GLU A 291 -4.89 12.80 -34.04
C GLU A 291 -4.92 12.46 -32.55
N LEU A 292 -4.31 13.29 -31.70
CA LEU A 292 -4.44 13.22 -30.25
C LEU A 292 -4.88 14.59 -29.73
N THR A 293 -5.98 14.62 -28.99
CA THR A 293 -6.47 15.83 -28.33
C THR A 293 -5.86 15.96 -26.93
N HIS A 294 -5.73 14.85 -26.21
CA HIS A 294 -5.15 14.82 -24.86
C HIS A 294 -4.08 13.74 -24.74
N LEU A 295 -2.95 14.10 -24.14
CA LEU A 295 -1.85 13.20 -23.84
C LEU A 295 -1.45 13.34 -22.37
N THR A 296 -1.54 12.25 -21.62
CA THR A 296 -0.99 12.15 -20.27
C THR A 296 0.25 11.27 -20.31
N LEU A 297 1.39 11.83 -19.93
CA LEU A 297 2.67 11.12 -19.84
C LEU A 297 2.97 10.85 -18.37
N GLN A 298 3.03 9.58 -17.99
CA GLN A 298 3.37 9.15 -16.64
C GLN A 298 4.74 8.49 -16.63
N ILE A 299 5.70 9.11 -15.94
CA ILE A 299 7.13 8.77 -16.03
C ILE A 299 7.63 8.24 -14.69
N HIS A 300 8.22 7.04 -14.71
CA HIS A 300 8.80 6.31 -13.58
C HIS A 300 10.24 5.85 -13.89
N VAL A 301 11.00 6.64 -14.65
CA VAL A 301 12.31 6.20 -15.16
C VAL A 301 13.47 6.52 -14.22
N ASN A 302 14.52 5.70 -14.31
CA ASN A 302 15.82 5.99 -13.71
C ASN A 302 16.47 7.21 -14.39
N PRO A 303 17.22 8.07 -13.65
CA PRO A 303 17.93 9.23 -14.20
C PRO A 303 18.74 8.96 -15.48
N GLN A 304 19.31 7.77 -15.63
CA GLN A 304 20.09 7.39 -16.81
C GLN A 304 19.30 7.39 -18.12
N TYR A 305 17.96 7.34 -18.07
CA TYR A 305 17.10 7.32 -19.24
C TYR A 305 16.35 8.64 -19.49
N CYS A 306 16.59 9.67 -18.69
CA CYS A 306 15.86 10.94 -18.81
C CYS A 306 16.05 11.61 -20.18
N GLU A 307 17.23 11.49 -20.80
CA GLU A 307 17.47 11.99 -22.15
C GLU A 307 16.55 11.34 -23.18
N ASN A 308 16.39 10.01 -23.10
CA ASN A 308 15.50 9.26 -23.98
C ASN A 308 14.03 9.62 -23.79
N VAL A 309 13.61 9.87 -22.55
CA VAL A 309 12.28 10.43 -22.27
C VAL A 309 12.12 11.79 -22.95
N GLY A 310 13.11 12.69 -22.85
CA GLY A 310 13.11 13.97 -23.55
C GLY A 310 12.94 13.84 -25.06
N ARG A 311 13.63 12.86 -25.68
CA ARG A 311 13.50 12.53 -27.12
C ARG A 311 12.10 12.05 -27.48
N ILE A 312 11.48 11.20 -26.64
CA ILE A 312 10.10 10.73 -26.85
C ILE A 312 9.10 11.86 -26.75
N VAL A 313 9.19 12.69 -25.70
CA VAL A 313 8.30 13.84 -25.52
C VAL A 313 8.42 14.77 -26.74
N LYS A 314 9.64 15.05 -27.18
CA LYS A 314 9.88 15.84 -28.39
C LYS A 314 9.24 15.22 -29.63
N GLY A 315 9.38 13.91 -29.84
CA GLY A 315 8.78 13.20 -30.96
C GLY A 315 7.24 13.26 -30.94
N LEU A 316 6.62 13.07 -29.77
CA LEU A 316 5.17 13.16 -29.61
C LEU A 316 4.64 14.58 -29.86
N VAL A 317 5.33 15.60 -29.34
CA VAL A 317 4.96 17.02 -29.57
C VAL A 317 5.09 17.41 -31.03
N GLN A 318 6.11 16.88 -31.73
CA GLN A 318 6.31 17.15 -33.16
C GLN A 318 5.24 16.48 -34.03
N GLU A 319 4.87 15.23 -33.72
CA GLU A 319 3.82 14.50 -34.46
C GLU A 319 2.43 15.08 -34.15
N TYR A 320 2.17 15.47 -32.91
CA TYR A 320 0.86 15.94 -32.43
C TYR A 320 0.94 17.34 -31.79
N PRO A 321 1.14 18.41 -32.58
CA PRO A 321 1.44 19.76 -32.06
C PRO A 321 0.25 20.49 -31.41
N LYS A 322 -0.97 19.99 -31.60
CA LYS A 322 -2.20 20.60 -31.03
C LYS A 322 -2.66 19.94 -29.73
N THR A 323 -1.97 18.90 -29.28
CA THR A 323 -2.38 18.08 -28.14
C THR A 323 -2.20 18.82 -26.82
N GLU A 324 -3.16 18.70 -25.93
CA GLU A 324 -3.01 19.13 -24.54
C GLU A 324 -2.20 18.09 -23.76
N ILE A 325 -1.10 18.52 -23.17
CA ILE A 325 -0.15 17.61 -22.51
C ILE A 325 -0.24 17.76 -20.98
N ASN A 326 -0.49 16.64 -20.32
CA ASN A 326 -0.34 16.46 -18.89
C ASN A 326 0.89 15.61 -18.61
N LEU A 327 1.67 16.00 -17.62
CA LEU A 327 2.89 15.33 -17.24
C LEU A 327 2.80 14.89 -15.77
N GLU A 328 3.07 13.62 -15.50
CA GLU A 328 3.15 13.06 -14.15
C GLU A 328 4.55 12.48 -13.95
N LEU A 329 5.34 13.12 -13.09
CA LEU A 329 6.70 12.73 -12.75
C LEU A 329 6.68 12.01 -11.41
N HIS A 330 7.03 10.73 -11.43
CA HIS A 330 7.15 9.90 -10.24
C HIS A 330 8.62 9.69 -9.91
N ALA A 331 8.98 9.90 -8.65
CA ALA A 331 10.31 9.61 -8.15
C ALA A 331 10.31 9.39 -6.65
N ASP A 332 11.27 8.62 -6.17
CA ASP A 332 11.58 8.46 -4.75
C ASP A 332 12.47 9.60 -4.23
N LYS A 333 13.23 10.28 -5.09
CA LYS A 333 14.15 11.36 -4.69
C LYS A 333 13.95 12.61 -5.54
N SER A 334 14.05 13.78 -4.92
CA SER A 334 13.80 15.06 -5.57
C SER A 334 14.76 15.35 -6.74
N HIS A 335 16.04 14.97 -6.62
CA HIS A 335 17.00 15.13 -7.72
C HIS A 335 16.61 14.35 -8.99
N MET A 336 15.84 13.27 -8.87
CA MET A 336 15.38 12.51 -10.04
C MET A 336 14.27 13.24 -10.78
N VAL A 337 13.33 13.87 -10.06
CA VAL A 337 12.33 14.77 -10.65
C VAL A 337 13.04 15.90 -11.39
N LEU A 338 14.00 16.55 -10.72
CA LEU A 338 14.74 17.68 -11.28
C LEU A 338 15.53 17.26 -12.54
N ALA A 339 16.17 16.08 -12.51
CA ALA A 339 16.82 15.51 -13.69
C ALA A 339 15.82 15.27 -14.82
N GLN A 340 14.67 14.65 -14.55
CA GLN A 340 13.63 14.43 -15.56
C GLN A 340 13.20 15.75 -16.21
N VAL A 341 12.90 16.78 -15.42
CA VAL A 341 12.52 18.11 -15.93
C VAL A 341 13.65 18.74 -16.76
N ALA A 342 14.91 18.58 -16.35
CA ALA A 342 16.07 19.17 -17.03
C ALA A 342 16.31 18.61 -18.45
N TYR A 343 15.82 17.41 -18.75
CA TYR A 343 15.92 16.81 -20.10
C TYR A 343 14.67 17.02 -20.97
N LEU A 344 13.61 17.62 -20.42
CA LEU A 344 12.43 17.94 -21.23
C LEU A 344 12.71 19.10 -22.19
N PRO A 345 12.11 19.08 -23.40
CA PRO A 345 12.15 20.23 -24.30
C PRO A 345 11.35 21.40 -23.72
N SER A 346 11.46 22.59 -24.32
CA SER A 346 10.50 23.67 -24.03
C SER A 346 9.11 23.25 -24.51
N LEU A 347 8.14 23.10 -23.60
CA LEU A 347 6.78 22.71 -23.94
C LEU A 347 5.72 23.44 -23.09
N PRO A 348 4.57 23.79 -23.70
CA PRO A 348 3.38 24.19 -22.95
C PRO A 348 2.65 22.96 -22.40
N LEU A 349 2.38 22.97 -21.10
CA LEU A 349 1.68 21.93 -20.36
C LEU A 349 0.35 22.45 -19.82
N THR A 350 -0.68 21.62 -19.90
CA THR A 350 -1.93 21.87 -19.17
C THR A 350 -1.72 21.61 -17.68
N LYS A 351 -0.97 20.54 -17.34
CA LYS A 351 -0.68 20.16 -15.96
C LYS A 351 0.67 19.47 -15.83
N ILE A 352 1.40 19.78 -14.76
CA ILE A 352 2.52 19.00 -14.25
C ILE A 352 2.19 18.50 -12.84
N LYS A 353 2.32 17.20 -12.62
CA LYS A 353 2.24 16.58 -11.30
C LYS A 353 3.60 16.01 -10.93
N VAL A 354 4.04 16.29 -9.72
CA VAL A 354 5.25 15.75 -9.13
C VAL A 354 4.81 14.89 -7.94
N ILE A 355 5.03 13.59 -8.04
CA ILE A 355 4.49 12.60 -7.10
C ILE A 355 5.68 11.85 -6.49
N CYS A 356 5.75 11.87 -5.16
CA CYS A 356 6.74 11.07 -4.46
C CYS A 356 6.28 9.62 -4.44
N THR A 357 7.20 8.70 -4.70
CA THR A 357 6.98 7.26 -4.53
C THR A 357 7.66 6.71 -3.28
N ASP A 358 8.41 7.54 -2.54
CA ASP A 358 9.02 7.18 -1.26
C ASP A 358 8.09 7.54 -0.10
N PHE A 359 7.88 6.59 0.81
CA PHE A 359 7.05 6.74 2.00
C PHE A 359 7.66 7.71 3.02
N ASN A 360 8.97 7.95 2.99
CA ASN A 360 9.65 8.86 3.91
C ASN A 360 9.44 10.35 3.61
N LEU A 361 8.60 10.67 2.61
CA LEU A 361 8.31 12.03 2.16
C LEU A 361 9.58 12.89 2.04
N PRO A 362 10.58 12.49 1.24
CA PRO A 362 11.82 13.23 1.10
C PRO A 362 11.58 14.69 0.71
N GLN A 363 12.60 15.52 0.93
CA GLN A 363 12.49 16.95 0.68
C GLN A 363 12.50 17.25 -0.82
N ILE A 364 11.50 17.98 -1.30
CA ILE A 364 11.52 18.66 -2.60
C ILE A 364 11.72 20.16 -2.40
N ARG A 365 12.75 20.68 -3.08
CA ARG A 365 13.13 22.08 -3.04
C ARG A 365 12.45 22.86 -4.16
N LEU A 366 11.52 23.75 -3.82
CA LEU A 366 10.75 24.53 -4.80
C LEU A 366 11.60 25.57 -5.51
N ASP A 367 12.65 26.08 -4.88
CA ASP A 367 13.58 27.04 -5.46
C ASP A 367 14.41 26.41 -6.61
N ILE A 368 14.84 25.15 -6.44
CA ILE A 368 15.55 24.42 -7.51
C ILE A 368 14.57 24.05 -8.62
N LEU A 369 13.36 23.60 -8.29
CA LEU A 369 12.32 23.31 -9.27
C LEU A 369 11.97 24.55 -10.10
N TYR A 370 11.84 25.72 -9.48
CA TYR A 370 11.69 27.00 -10.15
C TYR A 370 12.83 27.27 -11.13
N GLY A 371 14.08 27.07 -10.70
CA GLY A 371 15.27 27.27 -11.52
C GLY A 371 15.26 26.41 -12.78
N VAL A 372 14.99 25.11 -12.64
CA VAL A 372 14.97 24.17 -13.79
C VAL A 372 13.81 24.45 -14.73
N LEU A 373 12.60 24.74 -14.22
CA LEU A 373 11.45 25.10 -15.05
C LEU A 373 11.70 26.38 -15.85
N LYS A 374 12.37 27.36 -15.23
CA LYS A 374 12.78 28.61 -15.88
C LYS A 374 13.83 28.35 -16.96
N GLU A 375 14.88 27.59 -16.66
CA GLU A 375 15.95 27.26 -17.61
C GLU A 375 15.41 26.56 -18.86
N LYS A 376 14.49 25.61 -18.67
CA LYS A 376 13.87 24.84 -19.77
C LYS A 376 12.67 25.53 -20.41
N ASN A 377 12.28 26.71 -19.90
CA ASN A 377 11.11 27.46 -20.34
C ASN A 377 9.82 26.60 -20.41
N ILE A 378 9.61 25.76 -19.38
CA ILE A 378 8.43 24.91 -19.29
C ILE A 378 7.28 25.74 -18.72
N MET A 379 6.20 25.88 -19.50
CA MET A 379 5.02 26.63 -19.11
C MET A 379 3.92 25.66 -18.68
N ALA A 380 3.49 25.66 -17.42
CA ALA A 380 2.37 24.84 -16.97
C ALA A 380 1.23 25.73 -16.48
N LYS A 381 -0.02 25.42 -16.82
CA LYS A 381 -1.18 26.11 -16.21
C LYS A 381 -1.43 25.63 -14.78
N ASN A 382 -1.18 24.35 -14.51
CA ASN A 382 -1.42 23.73 -13.22
C ASN A 382 -0.18 22.97 -12.75
N ILE A 383 0.22 23.19 -11.50
CA ILE A 383 1.29 22.41 -10.84
C ILE A 383 0.67 21.69 -9.65
N THR A 384 0.93 20.39 -9.52
CA THR A 384 0.54 19.60 -8.35
C THR A 384 1.77 18.95 -7.75
N ILE A 385 1.97 19.10 -6.45
CA ILE A 385 3.00 18.40 -5.68
C ILE A 385 2.29 17.48 -4.71
N ARG A 386 2.65 16.20 -4.74
CA ARG A 386 1.98 15.17 -3.96
C ARG A 386 2.97 14.28 -3.21
N ASP A 387 2.71 14.03 -1.93
CA ASP A 387 3.47 13.12 -1.08
C ASP A 387 4.95 13.54 -0.85
N TRP A 388 5.25 14.85 -0.85
CA TRP A 388 6.61 15.36 -0.59
C TRP A 388 6.70 16.16 0.72
N THR A 389 7.90 16.26 1.30
CA THR A 389 8.22 17.36 2.21
C THR A 389 8.64 18.58 1.38
N ILE A 390 7.80 19.61 1.36
CA ILE A 390 8.00 20.82 0.60
C ILE A 390 8.91 21.79 1.36
N TYR A 391 10.01 22.15 0.73
CA TYR A 391 10.90 23.21 1.19
C TYR A 391 10.83 24.42 0.26
N ALA A 392 10.61 25.58 0.87
CA ALA A 392 10.75 26.89 0.25
C ALA A 392 11.80 27.67 1.05
N ASP A 393 12.61 28.47 0.36
CA ASP A 393 13.71 29.23 0.95
C ASP A 393 13.30 30.66 1.38
N GLY A 394 12.05 31.07 1.10
CA GLY A 394 11.51 32.39 1.41
C GLY A 394 12.05 33.53 0.54
N SER A 395 13.06 33.27 -0.29
CA SER A 395 13.77 34.27 -1.11
C SER A 395 13.64 34.04 -2.61
N THR A 396 13.12 32.89 -3.02
CA THR A 396 12.88 32.52 -4.41
C THR A 396 11.37 32.37 -4.68
N PRO A 397 10.85 32.86 -5.84
CA PRO A 397 9.49 32.57 -6.27
C PRO A 397 9.24 31.07 -6.51
N LEU A 398 8.00 30.62 -6.35
CA LEU A 398 7.64 29.19 -6.54
C LEU A 398 7.51 28.78 -8.00
N THR A 399 7.18 29.73 -8.89
CA THR A 399 6.98 29.47 -10.32
C THR A 399 7.42 30.66 -11.16
N TYR A 400 7.96 30.39 -12.34
CA TYR A 400 8.41 31.42 -13.29
C TYR A 400 7.32 31.88 -14.26
N HIS A 401 6.24 31.11 -14.41
CA HIS A 401 5.09 31.45 -15.25
C HIS A 401 3.79 31.50 -14.42
N PRO A 402 2.81 32.35 -14.79
CA PRO A 402 1.52 32.41 -14.08
C PRO A 402 0.76 31.09 -14.10
N LEU A 403 0.13 30.74 -12.98
CA LEU A 403 -0.62 29.50 -12.80
C LEU A 403 -2.13 29.76 -12.63
N ASP A 404 -2.93 28.86 -13.17
CA ASP A 404 -4.34 28.74 -12.82
C ASP A 404 -4.49 28.05 -11.46
N THR A 405 -3.72 26.98 -11.19
CA THR A 405 -3.77 26.28 -9.89
C THR A 405 -2.40 25.75 -9.46
N PHE A 406 -2.04 26.01 -8.21
CA PHE A 406 -0.95 25.34 -7.50
C PHE A 406 -1.56 24.45 -6.42
N ARG A 407 -1.43 23.12 -6.56
CA ARG A 407 -2.02 22.15 -5.62
C ARG A 407 -0.95 21.44 -4.81
N ILE A 408 -1.12 21.41 -3.51
CA ILE A 408 -0.36 20.62 -2.55
C ILE A 408 -1.27 19.50 -2.07
N SER A 409 -0.85 18.25 -2.20
CA SER A 409 -1.67 17.09 -1.87
C SER A 409 -0.91 16.12 -0.98
N SER A 410 -1.36 15.90 0.25
CA SER A 410 -0.73 14.98 1.21
C SER A 410 0.77 15.25 1.44
N CYS A 411 1.15 16.53 1.58
CA CYS A 411 2.56 16.93 1.72
C CYS A 411 2.84 17.48 3.12
N THR A 412 4.12 17.47 3.51
CA THR A 412 4.59 18.24 4.67
C THR A 412 5.10 19.60 4.19
N ILE A 413 4.52 20.70 4.65
CA ILE A 413 5.08 22.06 4.45
C ILE A 413 6.08 22.30 5.58
N GLN A 414 7.37 22.40 5.26
CA GLN A 414 8.44 22.43 6.27
C GLN A 414 8.57 23.76 7.01
N THR A 415 8.43 24.89 6.32
CA THR A 415 8.50 26.22 6.93
C THR A 415 7.39 27.10 6.38
N VAL A 416 6.37 27.36 7.20
CA VAL A 416 5.21 28.17 6.77
C VAL A 416 5.61 29.59 6.40
N ASP A 417 6.50 30.20 7.18
CA ASP A 417 6.91 31.59 6.95
C ASP A 417 7.68 31.76 5.63
N ASP A 418 8.59 30.83 5.33
CA ASP A 418 9.33 30.85 4.06
C ASP A 418 8.40 30.51 2.89
N PHE A 419 7.51 29.54 3.06
CA PHE A 419 6.51 29.20 2.04
C PHE A 419 5.61 30.38 1.68
N ILE A 420 5.09 31.10 2.68
CA ILE A 420 4.31 32.32 2.49
C ILE A 420 5.16 33.42 1.83
N SER A 421 6.43 33.57 2.23
CA SER A 421 7.33 34.58 1.67
C SER A 421 7.64 34.32 0.20
N SER A 422 7.92 33.07 -0.18
CA SER A 422 8.08 32.67 -1.58
C SER A 422 6.79 32.86 -2.40
N LEU A 423 5.61 32.60 -1.83
CA LEU A 423 4.32 32.90 -2.48
C LEU A 423 4.12 34.41 -2.68
N LYS A 424 4.47 35.25 -1.70
CA LYS A 424 4.43 36.72 -1.83
C LYS A 424 5.33 37.18 -2.96
N LEU A 425 6.58 36.70 -3.00
CA LEU A 425 7.51 36.98 -4.09
C LEU A 425 6.95 36.55 -5.44
N THR A 426 6.27 35.40 -5.48
CA THR A 426 5.61 34.91 -6.70
C THR A 426 4.52 35.87 -7.17
N SER A 427 3.72 36.40 -6.24
CA SER A 427 2.62 37.34 -6.54
C SER A 427 3.10 38.70 -7.06
N THR A 428 4.29 39.13 -6.68
CA THR A 428 4.88 40.43 -7.08
C THR A 428 5.70 40.35 -8.38
N GLN A 429 5.84 39.17 -8.98
CA GLN A 429 6.56 39.02 -10.25
C GLN A 429 5.90 39.81 -11.38
N ASN A 430 6.74 40.50 -12.17
CA ASN A 430 6.30 41.29 -13.31
C ASN A 430 5.64 40.39 -14.37
N ARG A 431 4.34 40.60 -14.61
CA ARG A 431 3.63 39.94 -15.71
C ARG A 431 4.06 40.51 -17.06
N PRO A 432 4.25 39.68 -18.11
CA PRO A 432 4.25 40.18 -19.47
C PRO A 432 2.90 40.85 -19.76
N LYS A 433 2.91 42.17 -20.02
CA LYS A 433 1.70 42.98 -20.17
C LYS A 433 0.88 42.53 -21.38
N LYS A 434 -0.20 41.77 -21.17
CA LYS A 434 -1.24 41.55 -22.19
C LYS A 434 -2.09 42.83 -22.31
N ILE A 435 -1.78 43.67 -23.29
CA ILE A 435 -2.62 44.84 -23.65
C ILE A 435 -3.87 44.33 -24.37
N VAL A 436 -4.95 44.09 -23.64
CA VAL A 436 -6.27 43.80 -24.26
C VAL A 436 -7.00 45.12 -24.49
N LYS A 437 -6.96 45.66 -25.72
CA LYS A 437 -7.80 46.79 -26.13
C LYS A 437 -9.22 46.30 -26.41
N LYS A 438 -10.12 46.38 -25.42
CA LYS A 438 -11.55 46.08 -25.66
C LYS A 438 -12.31 47.37 -25.98
N LEU A 439 -12.86 47.45 -27.19
CA LEU A 439 -13.67 48.59 -27.65
C LEU A 439 -15.10 48.43 -27.11
N VAL A 440 -15.46 49.19 -26.07
CA VAL A 440 -16.84 49.18 -25.55
C VAL A 440 -17.64 50.28 -26.26
N LYS A 441 -18.54 49.90 -27.18
CA LYS A 441 -19.58 50.81 -27.69
C LYS A 441 -20.74 50.83 -26.70
N ARG A 442 -20.90 51.90 -25.92
CA ARG A 442 -22.14 52.14 -25.15
C ARG A 442 -23.21 52.72 -26.08
N LYS A 443 -24.33 52.01 -26.25
CA LYS A 443 -25.59 52.58 -26.76
C LYS A 443 -26.22 53.35 -25.60
N LYS A 444 -26.46 54.65 -25.76
CA LYS A 444 -27.20 55.46 -24.78
C LYS A 444 -28.68 55.10 -24.95
N LEU A 445 -29.32 54.56 -23.92
CA LEU A 445 -30.78 54.45 -23.84
C LEU A 445 -31.34 55.83 -23.42
N PRO A 446 -32.54 56.21 -23.89
CA PRO A 446 -33.16 57.50 -23.60
C PRO A 446 -33.90 57.43 -22.26
N ASP A 447 -33.77 58.47 -21.44
CA ASP A 447 -34.72 58.75 -20.35
C ASP A 447 -35.67 59.83 -20.85
N ASP A 448 -36.94 59.62 -20.56
CA ASP A 448 -38.08 60.49 -20.83
C ASP A 448 -38.05 61.73 -19.92
N GLU A 449 -38.09 62.93 -20.51
CA GLU A 449 -39.22 63.87 -20.38
C GLU A 449 -38.88 65.27 -20.93
N ALA A 450 -39.94 65.95 -21.37
CA ALA A 450 -40.09 67.37 -21.69
C ALA A 450 -39.87 67.83 -23.14
N HIS A 451 -41.02 68.03 -23.80
CA HIS A 451 -41.30 68.87 -24.96
C HIS A 451 -40.44 70.13 -25.13
N ARG A 452 -39.92 70.35 -26.35
CA ARG A 452 -40.28 71.47 -27.27
C ARG A 452 -39.20 71.66 -28.36
N ALA A 453 -39.69 71.82 -29.59
CA ALA A 453 -39.11 72.53 -30.74
C ALA A 453 -37.96 71.90 -31.59
N ASN A 454 -38.24 71.93 -32.89
CA ASN A 454 -37.40 71.83 -34.10
C ASN A 454 -36.76 70.49 -34.51
N PRO A 455 -37.23 69.89 -35.63
CA PRO A 455 -36.49 68.92 -36.41
C PRO A 455 -35.74 69.63 -37.54
N ASP A 456 -34.47 70.00 -37.31
CA ASP A 456 -33.46 70.19 -38.37
C ASP A 456 -32.12 70.59 -37.74
N GLU A 457 -31.35 69.60 -37.25
CA GLU A 457 -29.88 69.72 -37.13
C GLU A 457 -29.22 68.36 -36.78
N PRO A 458 -28.17 67.92 -37.50
CA PRO A 458 -27.49 66.66 -37.22
C PRO A 458 -26.54 66.80 -36.01
N LYS A 459 -27.00 66.36 -34.83
CA LYS A 459 -26.17 66.32 -33.60
C LYS A 459 -25.06 65.26 -33.70
N LYS A 460 -23.80 65.72 -33.79
CA LYS A 460 -22.58 64.90 -33.69
C LYS A 460 -22.53 64.15 -32.34
N LYS A 461 -22.59 62.80 -32.37
CA LYS A 461 -22.40 61.95 -31.19
C LYS A 461 -20.96 62.04 -30.69
N LYS A 462 -20.75 62.71 -29.55
CA LYS A 462 -19.46 62.77 -28.84
C LYS A 462 -19.17 61.40 -28.20
N ILE A 463 -18.29 60.61 -28.81
CA ILE A 463 -17.83 59.32 -28.27
C ILE A 463 -16.82 59.59 -27.15
N VAL A 464 -17.20 59.32 -25.91
CA VAL A 464 -16.27 59.37 -24.77
C VAL A 464 -15.53 58.03 -24.68
N LYS A 465 -14.23 58.04 -24.98
CA LYS A 465 -13.32 56.89 -24.78
C LYS A 465 -12.94 56.81 -23.30
N LYS A 466 -13.57 55.91 -22.53
CA LYS A 466 -13.13 55.61 -21.15
C LYS A 466 -12.23 54.36 -21.16
N LEU A 467 -10.96 54.54 -20.84
CA LEU A 467 -9.99 53.47 -20.66
C LEU A 467 -10.25 52.83 -19.29
N VAL A 468 -10.86 51.64 -19.24
CA VAL A 468 -11.01 50.90 -17.98
C VAL A 468 -9.79 50.01 -17.80
N LYS A 469 -8.92 50.33 -16.84
CA LYS A 469 -7.87 49.41 -16.36
C LYS A 469 -8.57 48.29 -15.59
N LYS A 470 -8.54 47.06 -16.10
CA LYS A 470 -8.97 45.86 -15.36
C LYS A 470 -7.94 45.59 -14.26
N SER A 471 -8.36 45.15 -13.06
CA SER A 471 -7.41 44.71 -12.04
C SER A 471 -6.56 43.57 -12.62
N SER A 472 -5.28 43.54 -12.26
CA SER A 472 -4.39 42.46 -12.66
C SER A 472 -4.95 41.16 -12.15
N GLU A 473 -5.06 40.14 -13.00
CA GLU A 473 -5.32 38.79 -12.49
C GLU A 473 -4.15 38.38 -11.55
N PRO A 474 -4.40 37.56 -10.52
CA PRO A 474 -3.36 37.12 -9.59
C PRO A 474 -2.38 36.15 -10.25
N TYR A 475 -1.08 36.23 -9.94
CA TYR A 475 -0.03 35.39 -10.57
C TYR A 475 -0.29 33.89 -10.41
N ILE A 476 -0.84 33.49 -9.26
CA ILE A 476 -1.46 32.18 -9.02
C ILE A 476 -2.94 32.45 -8.73
N LYS A 477 -3.86 31.91 -9.54
CA LYS A 477 -5.30 32.13 -9.32
C LYS A 477 -5.84 31.36 -8.12
N LYS A 478 -5.44 30.10 -7.97
CA LYS A 478 -5.88 29.22 -6.89
C LYS A 478 -4.71 28.46 -6.26
N LEU A 479 -4.63 28.47 -4.94
CA LEU A 479 -3.82 27.56 -4.13
C LEU A 479 -4.75 26.53 -3.50
N GLU A 480 -4.55 25.25 -3.82
CA GLU A 480 -5.28 24.15 -3.21
C GLU A 480 -4.37 23.38 -2.26
N VAL A 481 -4.81 23.16 -1.03
CA VAL A 481 -4.15 22.26 -0.08
C VAL A 481 -5.16 21.17 0.27
N ALA A 482 -4.82 19.92 -0.02
CA ALA A 482 -5.74 18.78 0.10
C ALA A 482 -5.01 17.53 0.59
N GLY A 483 -5.75 16.52 1.04
CA GLY A 483 -5.16 15.27 1.52
C GLY A 483 -4.56 15.39 2.93
N GLN A 484 -3.65 14.49 3.27
CA GLN A 484 -3.00 14.40 4.58
C GLN A 484 -1.78 15.33 4.66
N CYS A 485 -2.02 16.61 4.87
CA CYS A 485 -0.96 17.62 4.91
C CYS A 485 -0.50 17.91 6.34
N VAL A 486 0.82 17.96 6.55
CA VAL A 486 1.43 18.41 7.81
C VAL A 486 1.98 19.82 7.61
N ILE A 487 1.59 20.75 8.49
CA ILE A 487 2.03 22.15 8.40
C ILE A 487 3.01 22.40 9.55
N GLN A 488 4.32 22.33 9.27
CA GLN A 488 5.34 22.52 10.29
C GLN A 488 5.40 23.98 10.73
N GLY A 489 5.50 24.20 12.04
CA GLY A 489 5.29 25.48 12.70
C GLY A 489 3.86 25.67 13.24
N TYR A 490 2.86 24.91 12.75
CA TYR A 490 1.47 24.93 13.24
C TYR A 490 0.99 23.61 13.80
N GLN A 491 1.88 22.66 14.09
CA GLN A 491 1.48 21.36 14.63
C GLN A 491 0.68 21.49 15.94
N PHE A 492 0.98 22.50 16.76
CA PHE A 492 0.25 22.79 18.00
C PHE A 492 -1.22 23.21 17.78
N LEU A 493 -1.60 23.59 16.57
CA LEU A 493 -2.98 23.94 16.21
C LEU A 493 -3.80 22.72 15.77
N GLN A 494 -3.20 21.54 15.68
CA GLN A 494 -3.86 20.27 15.32
C GLN A 494 -4.76 20.44 14.07
N ASN A 495 -6.06 20.16 14.21
CA ASN A 495 -7.05 20.25 13.13
C ASN A 495 -7.37 21.68 12.66
N LYS A 496 -6.78 22.72 13.27
CA LYS A 496 -6.94 24.14 12.87
C LYS A 496 -5.73 24.71 12.13
N ALA A 497 -4.66 23.93 11.95
CA ALA A 497 -3.44 24.40 11.30
C ALA A 497 -3.69 24.96 9.87
N HIS A 498 -4.61 24.35 9.13
CA HIS A 498 -4.98 24.79 7.78
C HIS A 498 -5.76 26.10 7.78
N THR A 499 -6.63 26.31 8.76
CA THR A 499 -7.40 27.55 8.91
C THR A 499 -6.49 28.74 9.19
N GLU A 500 -5.46 28.55 10.02
CA GLU A 500 -4.48 29.60 10.29
C GLU A 500 -3.61 29.90 9.06
N LEU A 501 -3.17 28.86 8.34
CA LEU A 501 -2.47 29.02 7.06
C LEU A 501 -3.31 29.81 6.05
N GLU A 502 -4.58 29.44 5.87
CA GLU A 502 -5.53 30.11 4.97
C GLU A 502 -5.73 31.59 5.36
N LYS A 503 -5.90 31.87 6.65
CA LYS A 503 -6.04 33.24 7.17
C LYS A 503 -4.80 34.09 6.89
N ARG A 504 -3.60 33.56 7.14
CA ARG A 504 -2.34 34.27 6.89
C ARG A 504 -2.10 34.52 5.41
N LEU A 505 -2.42 33.55 4.55
CA LEU A 505 -2.32 33.70 3.10
C LEU A 505 -3.33 34.71 2.57
N SER A 506 -4.58 34.67 3.02
CA SER A 506 -5.62 35.63 2.63
C SER A 506 -5.29 37.06 3.03
N THR A 507 -4.61 37.24 4.17
CA THR A 507 -4.09 38.55 4.62
C THR A 507 -2.89 39.00 3.78
N SER A 508 -2.00 38.06 3.45
CA SER A 508 -0.73 38.31 2.77
C SER A 508 -0.86 38.52 1.26
N ILE A 509 -1.80 37.82 0.62
CA ILE A 509 -1.98 37.73 -0.82
C ILE A 509 -3.50 37.69 -1.11
N PRO A 510 -4.23 38.80 -0.90
CA PRO A 510 -5.71 38.82 -0.93
C PRO A 510 -6.31 38.53 -2.30
N GLU A 511 -5.53 38.65 -3.38
CA GLU A 511 -6.00 38.37 -4.74
C GLU A 511 -5.99 36.87 -5.09
N MET A 512 -5.36 36.02 -4.28
CA MET A 512 -5.25 34.57 -4.51
C MET A 512 -6.39 33.82 -3.82
N ASN A 513 -7.09 32.94 -4.54
CA ASN A 513 -8.08 32.04 -3.94
C ASN A 513 -7.35 30.89 -3.22
N VAL A 514 -7.54 30.74 -1.91
CA VAL A 514 -6.97 29.65 -1.11
C VAL A 514 -8.08 28.68 -0.76
N ASP A 515 -7.87 27.40 -1.03
CA ASP A 515 -8.83 26.33 -0.76
C ASP A 515 -8.15 25.22 0.03
N CYS A 516 -8.55 25.10 1.29
CA CYS A 516 -8.10 24.08 2.24
C CYS A 516 -9.21 23.09 2.61
N SER A 517 -10.33 23.06 1.86
CA SER A 517 -11.55 22.33 2.25
C SER A 517 -11.42 20.79 2.18
N GLU A 518 -10.43 20.28 1.45
CA GLU A 518 -10.17 18.84 1.27
C GLU A 518 -9.00 18.33 2.14
N ILE A 519 -8.64 19.00 3.24
CA ILE A 519 -7.60 18.52 4.15
C ILE A 519 -8.16 17.45 5.09
N TYR A 520 -7.41 16.35 5.20
CA TYR A 520 -7.65 15.28 6.15
C TYR A 520 -6.52 15.28 7.16
N TYR A 521 -6.84 15.49 8.43
CA TYR A 521 -5.86 15.25 9.48
C TYR A 521 -5.84 13.76 9.77
N CYS A 522 -4.69 13.10 9.58
CA CYS A 522 -4.42 11.92 10.40
C CYS A 522 -4.32 12.44 11.83
N CYS A 523 -5.17 11.94 12.70
CA CYS A 523 -5.10 12.20 14.13
C CYS A 523 -3.76 11.67 14.64
N VAL A 524 -2.73 12.51 14.61
CA VAL A 524 -1.58 12.34 15.50
C VAL A 524 -2.00 12.99 16.81
N ASN A 525 -2.39 12.12 17.74
CA ASN A 525 -2.59 12.37 19.16
C ASN A 525 -3.84 13.17 19.54
N ASP A 526 -4.97 12.48 19.50
CA ASP A 526 -5.91 12.42 20.62
C ASP A 526 -6.66 11.06 20.58
N THR A 527 -6.09 10.02 21.21
CA THR A 527 -6.81 8.76 21.44
C THR A 527 -7.71 8.83 22.67
N SER A 528 -7.78 9.97 23.36
CA SER A 528 -8.41 10.03 24.68
C SER A 528 -9.93 10.18 24.67
N TYR A 529 -10.60 10.27 23.49
CA TYR A 529 -12.05 10.46 23.44
C TYR A 529 -12.83 9.75 22.32
N SER A 530 -12.22 8.83 21.56
CA SER A 530 -12.90 8.10 20.48
C SER A 530 -12.96 6.60 20.69
N GLU A 531 -12.77 6.09 21.92
CA GLU A 531 -12.77 4.67 22.21
C GLU A 531 -14.05 4.23 22.95
N ASN A 532 -14.58 3.10 22.50
CA ASN A 532 -15.77 2.44 22.98
C ASN A 532 -15.36 1.15 23.70
N LEU A 533 -15.05 1.30 24.99
CA LEU A 533 -14.73 0.18 25.84
C LEU A 533 -15.99 -0.62 26.19
N ASN A 534 -15.94 -1.92 25.93
CA ASN A 534 -17.08 -2.81 26.15
C ASN A 534 -16.64 -4.10 26.84
N ILE A 535 -17.47 -4.56 27.78
CA ILE A 535 -17.42 -5.91 28.33
C ILE A 535 -18.57 -6.69 27.69
N ILE A 536 -18.23 -7.73 26.94
CA ILE A 536 -19.18 -8.62 26.27
C ILE A 536 -19.30 -9.89 27.10
N ILE A 537 -20.48 -10.10 27.69
CA ILE A 537 -20.78 -11.24 28.57
C ILE A 537 -21.71 -12.19 27.85
N THR A 538 -21.28 -13.43 27.66
CA THR A 538 -22.07 -14.49 27.04
C THR A 538 -22.40 -15.56 28.07
N ASN A 539 -23.69 -15.87 28.23
CA ASN A 539 -24.18 -16.91 29.11
C ASN A 539 -24.51 -18.16 28.27
N PRO A 540 -23.68 -19.21 28.29
CA PRO A 540 -23.93 -20.46 27.56
C PRO A 540 -24.95 -21.39 28.21
N ASN A 541 -25.37 -21.10 29.44
CA ASN A 541 -26.20 -22.01 30.22
C ASN A 541 -27.67 -21.92 29.80
N SER A 542 -28.44 -22.92 30.21
CA SER A 542 -29.90 -22.97 30.06
C SER A 542 -30.66 -22.13 31.09
N GLN A 543 -29.96 -21.54 32.06
CA GLN A 543 -30.52 -20.68 33.10
C GLN A 543 -29.95 -19.27 32.98
N ASP A 544 -30.72 -18.29 33.44
CA ASP A 544 -30.27 -16.90 33.52
C ASP A 544 -29.10 -16.75 34.51
N ALA A 545 -28.13 -15.92 34.15
CA ALA A 545 -26.98 -15.59 34.98
C ALA A 545 -27.19 -14.21 35.61
N SER A 546 -27.16 -14.13 36.93
CA SER A 546 -27.00 -12.85 37.63
C SER A 546 -25.52 -12.49 37.61
N VAL A 547 -25.18 -11.29 37.14
CA VAL A 547 -23.81 -10.81 37.01
C VAL A 547 -23.65 -9.48 37.73
N SER A 548 -22.71 -9.42 38.66
CA SER A 548 -22.31 -8.21 39.38
C SER A 548 -21.00 -7.68 38.82
N LEU A 549 -20.95 -6.39 38.50
CA LEU A 549 -19.74 -5.69 38.10
C LEU A 549 -19.41 -4.64 39.16
N THR A 550 -18.24 -4.78 39.78
CA THR A 550 -17.80 -3.89 40.86
C THR A 550 -16.40 -3.36 40.61
N SER A 551 -16.12 -2.13 41.02
CA SER A 551 -14.78 -1.54 40.94
C SER A 551 -14.45 -0.79 42.24
N PRO A 552 -13.17 -0.74 42.66
CA PRO A 552 -12.74 0.17 43.71
C PRO A 552 -12.65 1.63 43.23
N SER A 553 -12.73 1.88 41.91
CA SER A 553 -12.75 3.24 41.35
C SER A 553 -14.12 3.88 41.51
N GLN A 554 -14.15 5.14 41.97
CA GLN A 554 -15.36 5.96 41.98
C GLN A 554 -15.82 6.36 40.56
N LEU A 555 -14.97 6.17 39.55
CA LEU A 555 -15.28 6.46 38.14
C LEU A 555 -16.18 5.39 37.50
N PHE A 556 -16.41 4.27 38.19
CA PHE A 556 -17.31 3.21 37.75
C PHE A 556 -18.49 3.08 38.70
N THR A 557 -19.69 3.12 38.15
CA THR A 557 -20.89 2.83 38.93
C THR A 557 -21.09 1.32 39.00
N ASN A 558 -20.96 0.76 40.20
CA ASN A 558 -21.24 -0.66 40.44
C ASN A 558 -22.66 -0.99 39.95
N GLN A 559 -22.78 -2.10 39.23
CA GLN A 559 -24.05 -2.48 38.61
C GLN A 559 -24.24 -4.00 38.68
N THR A 560 -25.50 -4.41 38.77
CA THR A 560 -25.88 -5.82 38.65
C THR A 560 -26.82 -5.96 37.47
N THR A 561 -26.64 -7.03 36.71
CA THR A 561 -27.43 -7.32 35.52
C THR A 561 -27.75 -8.79 35.40
N THR A 562 -28.90 -9.11 34.84
CA THR A 562 -29.21 -10.46 34.36
C THR A 562 -28.73 -10.61 32.91
N VAL A 563 -28.06 -11.72 32.61
CA VAL A 563 -27.75 -12.17 31.26
C VAL A 563 -28.58 -13.43 31.01
N SER A 564 -29.57 -13.32 30.13
CA SER A 564 -30.50 -14.43 29.87
C SER A 564 -29.78 -15.69 29.39
N ALA A 565 -30.38 -16.85 29.64
CA ALA A 565 -29.92 -18.13 29.12
C ALA A 565 -29.61 -18.06 27.61
N GLN A 566 -28.50 -18.67 27.19
CA GLN A 566 -28.06 -18.74 25.78
C GLN A 566 -28.04 -17.37 25.07
N SER A 567 -27.61 -16.33 25.77
CA SER A 567 -27.62 -14.96 25.25
C SER A 567 -26.31 -14.22 25.53
N THR A 568 -26.16 -13.06 24.89
CA THR A 568 -25.03 -12.16 25.10
C THR A 568 -25.53 -10.78 25.51
N LYS A 569 -24.90 -10.19 26.51
CA LYS A 569 -25.10 -8.79 26.93
C LYS A 569 -23.80 -8.01 26.75
N VAL A 570 -23.91 -6.78 26.26
CA VAL A 570 -22.78 -5.84 26.14
C VAL A 570 -22.95 -4.78 27.22
N ILE A 571 -21.88 -4.49 27.93
CA ILE A 571 -21.82 -3.49 28.98
C ILE A 571 -20.75 -2.48 28.61
N ASN A 572 -21.16 -1.22 28.45
CA ASN A 572 -20.22 -0.14 28.14
C ASN A 572 -19.44 0.22 29.41
N VAL A 573 -18.13 0.38 29.26
CA VAL A 573 -17.23 0.85 30.30
C VAL A 573 -16.99 2.36 30.07
N PRO A 574 -17.16 3.22 31.09
CA PRO A 574 -16.94 4.65 30.94
C PRO A 574 -15.50 4.96 30.52
N ALA A 575 -15.30 5.91 29.60
CA ALA A 575 -13.97 6.33 29.14
C ALA A 575 -12.97 6.66 30.28
N PRO A 576 -13.35 7.31 31.40
CA PRO A 576 -12.43 7.56 32.52
C PRO A 576 -11.87 6.29 33.21
N MET A 577 -12.44 5.12 32.95
CA MET A 577 -11.91 3.84 33.41
C MET A 577 -10.75 3.31 32.54
N GLN A 578 -10.44 3.97 31.42
CA GLN A 578 -9.21 3.73 30.68
C GLN A 578 -8.01 3.96 31.59
N THR A 579 -7.02 3.09 31.43
CA THR A 579 -5.75 3.20 32.14
C THR A 579 -5.07 4.50 31.72
N ASP A 580 -4.56 5.27 32.68
CA ASP A 580 -3.91 6.55 32.38
C ASP A 580 -2.48 6.29 31.91
N TYR A 581 -2.27 6.29 30.59
CA TYR A 581 -0.95 6.11 29.98
C TYR A 581 -0.57 7.27 29.04
N MET A 582 -1.47 8.24 28.81
CA MET A 582 -1.36 9.16 27.67
C MET A 582 -0.70 10.50 27.94
N ASP A 583 -0.59 10.97 29.19
CA ASP A 583 -0.26 12.39 29.35
C ASP A 583 1.21 12.74 29.61
N TYR A 584 1.99 12.10 30.48
CA TYR A 584 3.35 12.61 30.78
C TYR A 584 4.38 11.56 31.28
N TYR A 585 4.08 10.27 31.18
CA TYR A 585 4.70 9.25 32.05
C TYR A 585 5.30 8.04 31.33
N VAL A 586 6.01 8.25 30.22
CA VAL A 586 6.72 7.11 29.64
C VAL A 586 7.93 6.79 30.51
N GLU A 587 8.11 5.50 30.80
CA GLU A 587 9.07 4.95 31.77
C GLU A 587 8.68 5.05 33.26
N TYR A 588 7.41 5.34 33.57
CA TYR A 588 6.91 5.28 34.95
C TYR A 588 5.91 4.16 35.17
N ALA A 589 5.95 3.60 36.39
CA ALA A 589 4.97 2.64 36.87
C ALA A 589 3.89 3.39 37.65
N VAL A 590 2.62 3.22 37.25
CA VAL A 590 1.47 3.87 37.88
C VAL A 590 0.63 2.81 38.57
N ILE A 591 0.20 3.11 39.79
CA ILE A 591 -0.76 2.28 40.53
C ILE A 591 -2.12 2.96 40.47
N GLU A 592 -3.12 2.25 39.95
CA GLU A 592 -4.49 2.74 39.83
C GLU A 592 -5.49 1.77 40.45
N ASN A 593 -6.71 2.24 40.69
CA ASN A 593 -7.80 1.44 41.25
C ASN A 593 -8.93 1.21 40.21
N LYS A 594 -8.59 1.15 38.92
CA LYS A 594 -9.56 1.08 37.80
C LYS A 594 -9.98 -0.34 37.42
N THR A 595 -9.61 -1.35 38.20
CA THR A 595 -10.00 -2.74 37.94
C THR A 595 -11.51 -2.94 38.09
N ILE A 596 -12.11 -3.75 37.22
CA ILE A 596 -13.51 -4.20 37.33
C ILE A 596 -13.50 -5.70 37.66
N PHE A 597 -14.12 -6.05 38.79
CA PHE A 597 -14.43 -7.43 39.17
C PHE A 597 -15.79 -7.82 38.61
N ILE A 598 -15.88 -9.04 38.08
CA ILE A 598 -17.09 -9.60 37.51
C ILE A 598 -17.40 -10.89 38.26
N ASP A 599 -18.48 -10.88 39.03
CA ASP A 599 -18.99 -12.05 39.74
C ASP A 599 -20.26 -12.54 39.04
N SER A 600 -20.44 -13.86 38.91
CA SER A 600 -21.64 -14.42 38.29
C SER A 600 -22.17 -15.63 39.03
N SER A 601 -23.50 -15.77 39.04
CA SER A 601 -24.19 -16.93 39.61
C SER A 601 -24.13 -18.18 38.73
N GLN A 602 -23.63 -18.07 37.50
CA GLN A 602 -23.47 -19.17 36.53
C GLN A 602 -22.14 -19.00 35.77
N PRO A 603 -21.55 -20.07 35.22
CA PRO A 603 -20.38 -19.95 34.36
C PRO A 603 -20.67 -19.06 33.14
N ILE A 604 -19.87 -18.01 32.93
CA ILE A 604 -20.02 -17.07 31.81
C ILE A 604 -18.73 -16.94 31.02
N LEU A 605 -18.87 -16.58 29.75
CA LEU A 605 -17.77 -16.14 28.91
C LEU A 605 -17.70 -14.61 28.93
N VAL A 606 -16.51 -14.06 29.14
CA VAL A 606 -16.29 -12.61 29.16
C VAL A 606 -15.19 -12.22 28.17
N VAL A 607 -15.51 -11.26 27.30
CA VAL A 607 -14.57 -10.67 26.34
C VAL A 607 -14.53 -9.17 26.55
N ALA A 608 -13.34 -8.62 26.74
CA ALA A 608 -13.11 -7.19 26.68
C ALA A 608 -12.94 -6.77 25.22
N SER A 609 -13.49 -5.62 24.87
CA SER A 609 -13.43 -5.04 23.54
C SER A 609 -13.07 -3.56 23.65
N ASN A 610 -12.04 -3.14 22.94
CA ASN A 610 -11.73 -1.74 22.72
C ASN A 610 -11.97 -1.46 21.23
N ALA A 611 -13.00 -0.67 20.90
CA ALA A 611 -13.32 -0.31 19.53
C ALA A 611 -13.30 1.21 19.37
N HIS A 612 -12.80 1.73 18.26
CA HIS A 612 -12.88 3.16 18.01
C HIS A 612 -14.25 3.56 17.46
N ASP A 613 -14.80 4.67 17.94
CA ASP A 613 -16.10 5.24 17.58
C ASP A 613 -16.14 5.72 16.11
N ASP A 614 -15.00 6.12 15.56
CA ASP A 614 -14.84 6.44 14.13
C ASP A 614 -14.76 5.17 13.25
N GLY A 615 -14.77 3.99 13.88
CA GLY A 615 -14.59 2.71 13.25
C GLY A 615 -13.16 2.48 12.76
N GLY A 616 -12.16 3.10 13.43
CA GLY A 616 -10.74 3.18 13.11
C GLY A 616 -9.80 2.10 13.71
N SER A 617 -10.13 1.42 14.80
CA SER A 617 -9.46 0.17 15.19
C SER A 617 -10.33 -0.60 16.19
N GLU A 618 -10.23 -1.91 16.25
CA GLU A 618 -10.95 -2.70 17.25
C GLU A 618 -10.06 -3.86 17.70
N ASP A 619 -9.85 -4.00 19.00
CA ASP A 619 -9.17 -5.16 19.58
C ASP A 619 -9.99 -5.82 20.69
N LYS A 620 -9.77 -7.13 20.87
CA LYS A 620 -10.52 -7.96 21.82
C LYS A 620 -9.65 -9.02 22.45
N TYR A 621 -9.86 -9.23 23.74
CA TYR A 621 -9.25 -10.36 24.45
C TYR A 621 -10.25 -11.02 25.40
N THR A 622 -10.07 -12.32 25.62
CA THR A 622 -10.86 -13.09 26.58
C THR A 622 -10.37 -12.78 27.99
N ILE A 623 -11.28 -12.42 28.89
CA ILE A 623 -11.00 -12.24 30.32
C ILE A 623 -11.01 -13.62 30.99
N ARG A 624 -9.98 -13.89 31.80
CA ARG A 624 -9.78 -15.18 32.45
C ARG A 624 -10.36 -15.19 33.87
N PRO A 625 -10.97 -16.31 34.31
CA PRO A 625 -11.38 -16.49 35.70
C PRO A 625 -10.20 -16.39 36.69
N ILE A 626 -10.47 -15.90 37.91
CA ILE A 626 -9.44 -15.69 38.94
C ILE A 626 -8.70 -16.99 39.31
N CYS A 627 -9.41 -18.10 39.35
CA CYS A 627 -8.88 -19.46 39.59
C CYS A 627 -7.87 -19.95 38.54
N THR A 628 -7.81 -19.33 37.35
CA THR A 628 -6.85 -19.71 36.29
C THR A 628 -5.58 -18.85 36.28
N LEU A 629 -5.50 -17.89 37.21
CA LEU A 629 -4.38 -16.95 37.32
C LEU A 629 -3.23 -17.59 38.08
N GLY A 630 -2.00 -17.31 37.65
CA GLY A 630 -0.78 -17.76 38.33
C GLY A 630 -0.02 -16.63 39.01
N THR A 631 1.20 -16.95 39.43
CA THR A 631 2.15 -16.06 40.08
C THR A 631 3.40 -15.77 39.25
N ASP A 632 3.56 -16.40 38.09
CA ASP A 632 4.71 -16.26 37.21
C ASP A 632 4.25 -16.09 35.76
N TYR A 633 4.73 -15.05 35.10
CA TYR A 633 4.34 -14.64 33.75
C TYR A 633 5.54 -14.11 32.97
N ARG A 634 5.43 -14.12 31.64
CA ARG A 634 6.28 -13.33 30.76
C ARG A 634 5.43 -12.39 29.91
N ILE A 635 5.76 -11.12 29.93
CA ILE A 635 5.08 -10.07 29.19
C ILE A 635 5.81 -9.83 27.88
N PHE A 636 5.06 -9.41 26.86
CA PHE A 636 5.59 -9.08 25.55
C PHE A 636 5.02 -7.75 25.06
N GLY A 637 5.67 -7.17 24.07
CA GLY A 637 5.19 -5.97 23.39
C GLY A 637 5.30 -6.11 21.89
N ASP A 638 4.80 -5.09 21.20
CA ASP A 638 5.03 -4.87 19.79
C ASP A 638 6.50 -4.46 19.54
N GLU A 639 7.03 -4.89 18.39
CA GLU A 639 8.35 -4.48 17.92
C GLU A 639 8.20 -3.98 16.49
N ALA A 640 7.84 -2.72 16.42
CA ALA A 640 7.86 -1.95 15.19
C ALA A 640 9.15 -2.17 14.37
N ALA A 641 8.98 -2.26 13.05
CA ALA A 641 10.02 -2.67 12.12
C ALA A 641 11.14 -1.64 11.93
N ASP A 642 10.85 -0.37 12.22
CA ASP A 642 11.79 0.74 12.15
C ASP A 642 11.65 1.70 13.34
N LEU A 643 12.65 2.58 13.50
CA LEU A 643 12.71 3.53 14.61
C LEU A 643 11.53 4.53 14.61
N ASN A 644 11.00 4.91 13.46
CA ASN A 644 9.89 5.86 13.38
C ASN A 644 8.59 5.23 13.89
N GLN A 645 8.32 4.00 13.50
CA GLN A 645 7.22 3.20 14.04
C GLN A 645 7.42 2.93 15.54
N GLN A 646 8.65 2.63 15.99
CA GLN A 646 8.95 2.43 17.41
C GLN A 646 8.65 3.68 18.25
N LEU A 647 9.00 4.87 17.75
CA LEU A 647 8.70 6.14 18.41
C LEU A 647 7.21 6.49 18.44
N LYS A 648 6.38 5.78 17.66
CA LYS A 648 4.91 5.93 17.62
C LYS A 648 4.19 4.85 18.43
N SER A 649 4.82 3.70 18.62
CA SER A 649 4.28 2.57 19.36
C SER A 649 4.60 2.72 20.85
N THR A 650 3.58 2.61 21.69
CA THR A 650 3.75 2.59 23.14
C THR A 650 3.35 1.21 23.63
N ASN A 651 4.32 0.41 24.03
CA ASN A 651 4.05 -0.86 24.70
C ASN A 651 3.52 -0.60 26.10
N VAL A 652 2.42 -1.25 26.45
CA VAL A 652 1.76 -1.12 27.75
C VAL A 652 1.53 -2.50 28.32
N TYR A 653 1.83 -2.66 29.60
CA TYR A 653 1.43 -3.85 30.32
C TYR A 653 0.91 -3.51 31.70
N THR A 654 -0.05 -4.31 32.16
CA THR A 654 -0.79 -4.07 33.39
C THR A 654 -0.84 -5.34 34.22
N ILE A 655 -0.51 -5.23 35.50
CA ILE A 655 -0.53 -6.32 36.48
C ILE A 655 -1.57 -5.99 37.54
N ILE A 656 -2.57 -6.85 37.70
CA ILE A 656 -3.73 -6.61 38.56
C ILE A 656 -3.71 -7.60 39.73
N ALA A 657 -3.74 -7.07 40.95
CA ALA A 657 -3.83 -7.89 42.14
C ALA A 657 -5.28 -8.28 42.45
N VAL A 658 -5.51 -9.58 42.63
CA VAL A 658 -6.83 -10.12 43.03
C VAL A 658 -6.96 -10.34 44.54
N GLN A 659 -5.85 -10.17 45.28
CA GLN A 659 -5.78 -10.32 46.74
C GLN A 659 -4.95 -9.19 47.35
N ASP A 660 -5.24 -8.85 48.61
CA ASP A 660 -4.48 -7.84 49.35
C ASP A 660 -3.06 -8.29 49.67
N GLY A 661 -2.12 -7.34 49.73
CA GLY A 661 -0.73 -7.63 50.08
C GLY A 661 -0.01 -8.48 49.03
N THR A 662 -0.40 -8.35 47.76
CA THR A 662 0.25 -9.05 46.65
C THR A 662 1.51 -8.30 46.28
N ASN A 663 2.68 -8.88 46.54
CA ASN A 663 3.95 -8.30 46.14
C ASN A 663 4.27 -8.72 44.71
N VAL A 664 4.58 -7.77 43.84
CA VAL A 664 4.87 -7.96 42.41
C VAL A 664 6.31 -7.52 42.13
N LEU A 665 7.04 -8.38 41.44
CA LEU A 665 8.42 -8.17 41.00
C LEU A 665 8.48 -8.28 39.48
N THR A 666 9.16 -7.33 38.83
CA THR A 666 9.41 -7.36 37.37
C THR A 666 10.90 -7.32 37.05
N ASP A 667 11.34 -8.00 35.98
CA ASP A 667 12.74 -8.06 35.54
C ASP A 667 12.81 -7.99 34.01
N PRO A 668 13.64 -7.13 33.40
CA PRO A 668 14.65 -6.20 33.96
C PRO A 668 14.15 -4.83 34.45
N ILE A 669 12.84 -4.58 34.47
CA ILE A 669 12.32 -3.26 34.86
C ILE A 669 12.50 -3.00 36.37
N ASN A 670 12.71 -4.05 37.17
CA ASN A 670 12.99 -4.00 38.61
C ASN A 670 11.91 -3.28 39.43
N ALA A 671 10.66 -3.28 38.97
CA ALA A 671 9.54 -2.84 39.80
C ALA A 671 9.33 -3.85 40.94
N ASN A 672 9.25 -3.36 42.18
CA ASN A 672 8.96 -4.14 43.38
C ASN A 672 7.86 -3.41 44.16
N VAL A 673 6.62 -3.85 43.98
CA VAL A 673 5.42 -3.12 44.43
C VAL A 673 4.47 -4.06 45.14
N THR A 674 4.01 -3.66 46.32
CA THR A 674 2.91 -4.35 47.02
C THR A 674 1.58 -3.71 46.67
N LEU A 675 0.69 -4.51 46.09
CA LEU A 675 -0.64 -4.10 45.63
C LEU A 675 -1.73 -4.64 46.57
N LYS A 676 -2.81 -3.85 46.73
CA LYS A 676 -4.07 -4.30 47.34
C LYS A 676 -4.98 -4.92 46.29
N ARG A 677 -5.98 -5.68 46.72
CA ARG A 677 -7.01 -6.24 45.83
C ARG A 677 -7.66 -5.13 45.02
N GLY A 678 -7.70 -5.30 43.70
CA GLY A 678 -8.30 -4.34 42.76
C GLY A 678 -7.40 -3.17 42.40
N GLN A 679 -6.15 -3.15 42.88
CA GLN A 679 -5.14 -2.26 42.35
C GLN A 679 -4.46 -2.89 41.15
N GLN A 680 -4.15 -2.04 40.18
CA GLN A 680 -3.37 -2.38 39.00
C GLN A 680 -2.07 -1.59 38.98
N LEU A 681 -0.97 -2.26 38.62
CA LEU A 681 0.31 -1.65 38.28
C LEU A 681 0.40 -1.61 36.75
N THR A 682 0.38 -0.42 36.15
CA THR A 682 0.58 -0.24 34.71
C THR A 682 1.95 0.37 34.44
N ILE A 683 2.64 -0.16 33.44
CA ILE A 683 3.93 0.36 32.98
C ILE A 683 3.85 0.53 31.46
N ALA A 684 4.30 1.71 30.98
CA ALA A 684 4.35 2.07 29.58
C ALA A 684 5.80 2.33 29.12
N THR A 685 6.15 1.89 27.91
CA THR A 685 7.50 2.01 27.35
C THR A 685 7.49 2.20 25.82
N TYR A 686 8.41 3.03 25.30
CA TYR A 686 8.63 3.24 23.87
C TYR A 686 9.59 2.22 23.23
N TYR A 687 10.16 1.32 24.03
CA TYR A 687 11.19 0.39 23.57
C TYR A 687 10.74 -1.07 23.69
N TRP A 688 11.27 -1.89 22.79
CA TRP A 688 11.29 -3.35 22.82
C TRP A 688 11.68 -3.90 24.20
N LEU A 689 10.67 -4.20 25.00
CA LEU A 689 10.76 -4.90 26.27
C LEU A 689 9.83 -6.12 26.20
N THR A 690 10.19 -7.03 25.30
CA THR A 690 9.55 -8.33 25.16
C THR A 690 10.22 -9.33 26.09
N ASN A 691 9.45 -10.29 26.60
CA ASN A 691 9.86 -11.34 27.53
C ASN A 691 10.24 -10.84 28.95
N ILE A 692 9.61 -9.75 29.41
CA ILE A 692 9.73 -9.26 30.80
C ILE A 692 9.18 -10.31 31.76
N LYS A 693 9.98 -10.71 32.74
CA LYS A 693 9.53 -11.62 33.78
C LYS A 693 8.69 -10.87 34.80
N VAL A 694 7.55 -11.44 35.18
CA VAL A 694 6.72 -10.98 36.28
C VAL A 694 6.51 -12.11 37.25
N THR A 695 6.90 -11.90 38.50
CA THR A 695 6.64 -12.82 39.60
C THR A 695 5.87 -12.14 40.70
N SER A 696 4.96 -12.85 41.35
CA SER A 696 4.18 -12.33 42.46
C SER A 696 4.05 -13.32 43.62
N THR A 697 3.76 -12.81 44.82
CA THR A 697 3.53 -13.66 46.00
C THR A 697 2.14 -14.32 46.02
N LYS A 698 1.20 -13.80 45.24
CA LYS A 698 -0.20 -14.23 45.13
C LYS A 698 -0.66 -14.12 43.68
N PRO A 699 -1.72 -14.86 43.27
CA PRO A 699 -2.19 -14.80 41.89
C PRO A 699 -2.46 -13.37 41.41
N VAL A 700 -2.08 -13.09 40.17
CA VAL A 700 -2.30 -11.79 39.51
C VAL A 700 -2.83 -11.98 38.10
N ALA A 701 -3.61 -11.04 37.60
CA ALA A 701 -3.95 -10.95 36.18
C ALA A 701 -2.91 -10.09 35.48
N VAL A 702 -2.49 -10.50 34.28
CA VAL A 702 -1.46 -9.78 33.50
C VAL A 702 -1.99 -9.51 32.10
N LEU A 703 -1.95 -8.25 31.69
CA LEU A 703 -2.25 -7.81 30.33
C LEU A 703 -0.98 -7.29 29.67
N ALA A 704 -0.83 -7.61 28.40
CA ALA A 704 0.24 -7.14 27.54
C ALA A 704 -0.36 -6.54 26.27
N GLY A 705 0.21 -5.46 25.77
CA GLY A 705 -0.36 -4.74 24.65
C GLY A 705 0.52 -3.63 24.11
N ALA A 706 0.02 -2.98 23.07
CA ALA A 706 0.62 -1.80 22.47
C ALA A 706 -0.47 -0.82 22.04
N VAL A 707 -0.18 0.45 22.23
CA VAL A 707 -0.94 1.56 21.66
C VAL A 707 -0.23 1.94 20.38
N CYS A 708 -0.95 1.89 19.26
CA CYS A 708 -0.36 2.06 17.94
C CYS A 708 0.74 1.01 17.67
N GLY A 709 0.43 -0.27 17.90
CA GLY A 709 1.26 -1.39 17.50
C GLY A 709 1.31 -1.53 15.98
N PHE A 710 2.46 -1.90 15.43
CA PHE A 710 2.76 -2.07 14.00
C PHE A 710 3.17 -3.50 13.65
N GLY A 711 3.01 -4.48 14.52
CA GLY A 711 3.50 -5.84 14.29
C GLY A 711 5.00 -5.92 14.01
N TYR A 712 5.48 -7.13 13.68
CA TYR A 712 6.91 -7.41 13.62
C TYR A 712 7.53 -7.34 12.20
N TYR A 713 6.72 -7.54 11.16
CA TYR A 713 7.14 -7.49 9.76
C TYR A 713 6.28 -6.58 8.86
N ASN A 714 5.86 -5.41 9.39
CA ASN A 714 5.57 -4.19 8.61
C ASN A 714 4.13 -3.94 8.09
N PRO A 715 3.05 -3.95 8.88
CA PRO A 715 1.87 -3.16 8.57
C PRO A 715 2.17 -1.65 8.65
N GLN A 716 1.72 -0.90 7.64
CA GLN A 716 1.81 0.58 7.60
C GLN A 716 0.77 1.26 8.52
N ILE A 717 -0.16 0.48 9.05
CA ILE A 717 -1.29 0.93 9.85
C ILE A 717 -1.05 0.44 11.26
N CYS A 718 -1.12 1.35 12.23
CA CYS A 718 -1.06 0.94 13.61
C CYS A 718 -2.43 0.60 14.18
N SER A 719 -2.46 -0.28 15.18
CA SER A 719 -3.67 -0.69 15.88
C SER A 719 -3.48 -0.64 17.38
N HIS A 720 -4.56 -0.79 18.12
CA HIS A 720 -4.49 -1.17 19.53
C HIS A 720 -4.32 -2.67 19.61
N GLU A 721 -3.46 -3.10 20.51
CA GLU A 721 -3.19 -4.51 20.76
C GLU A 721 -3.25 -4.78 22.25
N ALA A 722 -3.92 -5.86 22.64
CA ALA A 722 -4.13 -6.25 24.01
C ALA A 722 -4.39 -7.76 24.08
N LEU A 723 -3.69 -8.43 24.99
CA LEU A 723 -3.94 -9.82 25.34
C LEU A 723 -3.81 -10.00 26.85
N MET A 724 -4.77 -10.70 27.45
CA MET A 724 -4.59 -11.24 28.80
C MET A 724 -3.69 -12.47 28.74
N VAL A 725 -2.47 -12.32 29.28
CA VAL A 725 -1.37 -13.28 29.18
C VAL A 725 -1.63 -14.49 30.08
N GLY A 726 -1.22 -15.68 29.62
CA GLY A 726 -1.31 -16.90 30.43
C GLY A 726 -0.09 -17.11 31.33
N PRO A 727 -0.28 -17.64 32.56
CA PRO A 727 0.82 -17.91 33.47
C PRO A 727 1.76 -18.99 32.91
N THR A 728 3.02 -18.96 33.31
CA THR A 728 4.08 -19.87 32.83
C THR A 728 3.83 -21.34 33.17
N THR A 729 2.95 -21.62 34.13
CA THR A 729 2.46 -22.96 34.48
C THR A 729 1.61 -23.58 33.36
N ASN A 730 0.93 -22.75 32.57
CA ASN A 730 0.08 -23.17 31.44
C ASN A 730 0.85 -23.22 30.10
N TRP A 731 2.15 -22.94 30.10
CA TRP A 731 2.97 -22.93 28.90
C TRP A 731 3.34 -24.33 28.43
N GLN A 732 3.72 -24.44 27.15
CA GLN A 732 3.68 -25.72 26.44
C GLN A 732 4.84 -25.91 25.48
N THR A 733 5.11 -27.13 25.05
CA THR A 733 6.27 -27.45 24.21
C THR A 733 6.00 -27.32 22.71
N HIS A 734 4.79 -26.98 22.27
CA HIS A 734 4.46 -26.89 20.85
C HIS A 734 3.39 -25.86 20.52
N VAL A 735 3.54 -25.23 19.35
CA VAL A 735 2.65 -24.17 18.86
C VAL A 735 2.35 -24.43 17.37
N PRO A 736 1.15 -24.95 17.03
CA PRO A 736 0.69 -25.00 15.66
C PRO A 736 0.18 -23.63 15.21
N TYR A 737 0.63 -23.17 14.06
CA TYR A 737 0.23 -21.87 13.52
C TYR A 737 -0.06 -21.93 12.03
N TYR A 738 -0.99 -21.09 11.60
CA TYR A 738 -1.17 -20.69 10.21
C TYR A 738 -1.55 -19.22 10.19
N LYS A 739 -1.12 -18.48 9.16
CA LYS A 739 -1.44 -17.07 9.01
C LYS A 739 -2.94 -16.77 9.06
N PHE A 740 -3.35 -15.68 9.69
CA PHE A 740 -4.74 -15.21 9.60
C PHE A 740 -4.99 -14.61 8.21
N ARG A 741 -6.13 -14.93 7.59
CA ARG A 741 -6.50 -14.37 6.28
C ARG A 741 -7.07 -12.96 6.46
N PRO A 742 -6.71 -11.99 5.60
CA PRO A 742 -6.20 -12.15 4.23
C PRO A 742 -4.67 -12.05 4.12
N ALA A 743 -3.96 -11.93 5.25
CA ALA A 743 -2.55 -11.57 5.25
C ALA A 743 -1.70 -12.45 4.31
N GLU A 744 -0.71 -11.82 3.67
CA GLU A 744 0.23 -12.53 2.80
C GLU A 744 1.24 -13.35 3.61
N VAL A 745 1.68 -12.79 4.73
CA VAL A 745 2.57 -13.40 5.71
C VAL A 745 1.85 -13.46 7.05
N GLY A 746 1.96 -14.58 7.76
CA GLY A 746 1.56 -14.68 9.16
C GLY A 746 2.75 -14.47 10.07
N GLU A 747 2.52 -13.75 11.16
CA GLU A 747 3.51 -13.39 12.15
C GLU A 747 3.12 -13.97 13.50
N PHE A 748 4.08 -14.52 14.20
CA PHE A 748 3.89 -14.96 15.57
C PHE A 748 5.22 -15.03 16.33
N MET A 749 5.12 -15.01 17.64
CA MET A 749 6.23 -15.04 18.56
C MET A 749 6.15 -16.29 19.44
N ALA A 750 7.30 -16.83 19.81
CA ALA A 750 7.47 -17.83 20.85
C ALA A 750 8.34 -17.25 21.98
N LEU A 751 7.76 -17.13 23.18
CA LEU A 751 8.50 -16.77 24.40
C LEU A 751 9.12 -18.03 25.01
N ILE A 752 10.33 -17.90 25.57
CA ILE A 752 11.07 -19.01 26.18
C ILE A 752 10.96 -18.96 27.70
N ARG A 753 10.52 -20.06 28.32
CA ARG A 753 10.38 -20.11 29.79
C ARG A 753 11.68 -20.41 30.51
N ASP A 754 12.38 -21.44 30.02
CA ASP A 754 13.48 -22.10 30.71
C ASP A 754 14.78 -22.01 29.91
N ASP A 755 15.92 -22.10 30.60
CA ASP A 755 17.22 -22.15 29.96
C ASP A 755 17.45 -23.47 29.20
N LEU A 756 18.44 -23.44 28.29
CA LEU A 756 18.81 -24.58 27.45
C LEU A 756 17.64 -25.10 26.59
N THR A 757 16.76 -24.19 26.16
CA THR A 757 15.62 -24.52 25.29
C THR A 757 16.07 -24.62 23.84
N ASN A 758 15.82 -25.77 23.23
CA ASN A 758 15.99 -25.97 21.80
C ASN A 758 14.64 -25.77 21.12
N VAL A 759 14.60 -25.01 20.02
CA VAL A 759 13.39 -24.72 19.25
C VAL A 759 13.53 -25.31 17.86
N TYR A 760 12.53 -26.10 17.48
CA TYR A 760 12.40 -26.77 16.20
C TYR A 760 11.23 -26.17 15.44
N ARG A 761 11.34 -26.16 14.12
CA ARG A 761 10.27 -25.85 13.20
C ARG A 761 10.08 -27.03 12.26
N ASP A 762 8.89 -27.60 12.26
CA ASP A 762 8.53 -28.71 11.39
C ASP A 762 9.55 -29.89 11.50
N GLY A 763 9.95 -30.20 12.74
CA GLY A 763 10.94 -31.22 13.08
C GLY A 763 12.42 -30.84 12.81
N VAL A 764 12.70 -29.64 12.31
CA VAL A 764 14.07 -29.15 12.05
C VAL A 764 14.50 -28.22 13.17
N LEU A 765 15.64 -28.50 13.80
CA LEU A 765 16.23 -27.62 14.82
C LEU A 765 16.58 -26.26 14.19
N ILE A 766 16.00 -25.17 14.71
CA ILE A 766 16.26 -23.81 14.23
C ILE A 766 17.20 -23.07 15.19
N PHE A 767 16.97 -23.23 16.49
CA PHE A 767 17.82 -22.66 17.53
C PHE A 767 18.08 -23.66 18.64
N SER A 768 19.30 -23.64 19.16
CA SER A 768 19.72 -24.47 20.28
C SER A 768 20.15 -23.63 21.47
N ASN A 769 19.98 -24.17 22.67
CA ASN A 769 20.46 -23.60 23.93
C ASN A 769 19.95 -22.17 24.20
N LEU A 770 18.69 -21.88 23.85
CA LEU A 770 18.07 -20.61 24.19
C LEU A 770 17.89 -20.50 25.70
N THR A 771 18.12 -19.30 26.22
CA THR A 771 17.85 -18.97 27.62
C THR A 771 16.45 -18.41 27.80
N ALA A 772 15.99 -18.33 29.04
CA ALA A 772 14.73 -17.70 29.43
C ALA A 772 14.67 -16.19 29.16
N ASN A 773 15.77 -15.57 28.71
CA ASN A 773 15.83 -14.19 28.24
C ASN A 773 15.68 -14.10 26.72
N HIS A 774 15.56 -15.21 26.01
CA HIS A 774 15.35 -15.20 24.57
C HIS A 774 13.87 -15.28 24.22
N TYR A 775 13.55 -14.79 23.04
CA TYR A 775 12.30 -15.06 22.36
C TYR A 775 12.56 -15.12 20.85
N VAL A 776 11.64 -15.74 20.14
CA VAL A 776 11.78 -15.98 18.71
C VAL A 776 10.57 -15.44 17.97
N VAL A 777 10.81 -14.62 16.96
CA VAL A 777 9.77 -14.10 16.06
C VAL A 777 9.83 -14.84 14.73
N PHE A 778 8.70 -15.39 14.32
CA PHE A 778 8.53 -16.19 13.12
C PHE A 778 7.65 -15.47 12.10
N GLY A 779 8.12 -15.42 10.85
CA GLY A 779 7.31 -15.12 9.67
C GLY A 779 7.03 -16.38 8.85
N THR A 780 5.80 -16.54 8.38
CA THR A 780 5.41 -17.70 7.56
C THR A 780 4.37 -17.37 6.50
N TYR A 781 4.60 -17.79 5.25
CA TYR A 781 3.60 -17.71 4.17
C TYR A 781 2.61 -18.88 4.22
N THR A 782 2.97 -19.96 4.91
CA THR A 782 2.21 -21.20 5.06
C THR A 782 1.99 -21.54 6.54
N GLY A 783 1.45 -22.71 6.85
CA GLY A 783 1.45 -23.20 8.22
C GLY A 783 2.86 -23.47 8.74
N ALA A 784 3.03 -23.35 10.05
CA ALA A 784 4.25 -23.71 10.77
C ALA A 784 3.88 -24.54 12.00
N TYR A 785 4.74 -25.49 12.35
CA TYR A 785 4.66 -26.19 13.62
C TYR A 785 5.94 -25.95 14.41
N ILE A 786 5.82 -25.24 15.52
CA ILE A 786 6.97 -25.00 16.41
C ILE A 786 6.93 -26.01 17.53
N GLU A 787 8.08 -26.62 17.81
CA GLU A 787 8.30 -27.54 18.91
C GLU A 787 9.49 -27.05 19.73
N ALA A 788 9.50 -27.31 21.03
CA ALA A 788 10.58 -26.91 21.91
C ALA A 788 10.85 -27.99 22.97
N THR A 789 12.10 -28.10 23.43
CA THR A 789 12.45 -29.05 24.50
C THR A 789 11.89 -28.64 25.86
N ASN A 790 11.67 -27.35 26.08
CA ASN A 790 11.05 -26.80 27.28
C ASN A 790 9.82 -25.96 26.90
N PRO A 791 8.94 -25.63 27.87
CA PRO A 791 7.75 -24.84 27.61
C PRO A 791 8.03 -23.44 27.02
N ILE A 792 7.17 -23.10 26.05
CA ILE A 792 7.11 -21.86 25.29
C ILE A 792 5.67 -21.33 25.29
N TYR A 793 5.52 -20.04 24.99
CA TYR A 793 4.22 -19.40 24.80
C TYR A 793 4.12 -18.79 23.41
N GLY A 794 3.12 -19.23 22.65
CA GLY A 794 2.83 -18.75 21.30
C GLY A 794 1.87 -17.57 21.32
N VAL A 795 2.26 -16.47 20.67
CA VAL A 795 1.41 -15.29 20.44
C VAL A 795 1.41 -14.98 18.96
N ALA A 796 0.24 -15.05 18.33
CA ALA A 796 0.08 -14.54 16.99
C ALA A 796 -0.04 -13.03 17.00
N VAL A 797 0.53 -12.44 15.96
CA VAL A 797 0.36 -11.04 15.64
C VAL A 797 -0.46 -10.93 14.37
N GLY A 798 -1.46 -10.05 14.40
CA GLY A 798 -2.21 -9.66 13.21
C GLY A 798 -1.28 -9.18 12.10
N ALA A 799 -1.69 -9.36 10.84
CA ALA A 799 -0.90 -8.94 9.70
C ALA A 799 -1.83 -8.37 8.62
N ALA A 800 -1.30 -7.43 7.84
CA ALA A 800 -2.00 -6.82 6.72
C ALA A 800 -1.67 -7.53 5.39
N ASP A 801 -2.55 -7.41 4.41
CA ASP A 801 -2.19 -7.65 3.01
C ASP A 801 -1.53 -6.41 2.38
N LEU A 802 -1.08 -6.53 1.12
CA LEU A 802 -0.43 -5.43 0.38
C LEU A 802 -1.33 -4.21 0.16
N ASN A 803 -2.65 -4.34 0.33
CA ASN A 803 -3.60 -3.24 0.20
C ASN A 803 -3.88 -2.57 1.55
N GLY A 804 -3.22 -2.99 2.63
CA GLY A 804 -3.48 -2.52 3.98
C GLY A 804 -4.79 -3.07 4.57
N TYR A 805 -5.33 -4.17 4.04
CA TYR A 805 -6.44 -4.87 4.70
C TYR A 805 -5.87 -5.77 5.79
N GLY A 806 -6.11 -5.38 7.04
CA GLY A 806 -5.54 -6.03 8.21
C GLY A 806 -4.79 -5.01 9.07
N ALA A 807 -4.69 -5.29 10.35
CA ALA A 807 -3.91 -4.53 11.31
C ALA A 807 -3.34 -5.52 12.33
N PRO A 808 -2.28 -5.12 13.04
CA PRO A 808 -1.69 -5.97 14.06
C PRO A 808 -2.67 -6.07 15.26
N PHE A 809 -2.65 -7.22 15.92
CA PHE A 809 -3.46 -7.59 17.08
C PHE A 809 -2.73 -8.71 17.80
N PHE A 810 -2.98 -8.93 19.09
CA PHE A 810 -2.42 -10.09 19.80
C PHE A 810 -3.45 -11.20 19.99
N ALA A 811 -3.09 -12.42 19.60
CA ALA A 811 -3.92 -13.60 19.88
C ALA A 811 -3.10 -14.73 20.48
N HIS A 812 -3.64 -15.34 21.53
CA HIS A 812 -3.08 -16.58 22.06
C HIS A 812 -3.09 -17.67 20.97
N LEU A 813 -2.00 -18.44 20.87
CA LEU A 813 -1.93 -19.62 20.01
C LEU A 813 -2.14 -20.89 20.82
N PRO A 814 -3.38 -21.43 20.83
CA PRO A 814 -3.72 -22.61 21.60
C PRO A 814 -3.19 -23.88 20.93
N ASN A 815 -3.06 -24.93 21.73
CA ASN A 815 -2.80 -26.29 21.25
C ASN A 815 -3.71 -27.30 21.94
N ASP A 816 -3.45 -28.59 21.77
CA ASP A 816 -4.27 -29.69 22.30
C ASP A 816 -4.61 -29.63 23.79
N LYS A 817 -3.70 -29.22 24.68
CA LYS A 817 -4.04 -29.09 26.10
C LYS A 817 -5.02 -27.95 26.36
N ASN A 818 -5.07 -26.98 25.47
CA ASN A 818 -6.00 -25.85 25.50
C ASN A 818 -7.30 -26.12 24.75
N PHE A 819 -7.40 -27.23 24.03
CA PHE A 819 -8.61 -27.55 23.30
C PHE A 819 -9.71 -27.98 24.29
N VAL A 820 -10.94 -27.64 23.95
CA VAL A 820 -12.12 -27.89 24.75
C VAL A 820 -12.96 -29.00 24.13
N THR A 821 -13.76 -29.65 24.95
CA THR A 821 -14.84 -30.57 24.55
C THR A 821 -16.20 -29.89 24.58
N ASP A 822 -16.34 -28.87 25.42
CA ASP A 822 -17.61 -28.21 25.71
C ASP A 822 -18.00 -27.20 24.62
N PRO A 823 -19.31 -27.00 24.39
CA PRO A 823 -19.80 -26.04 23.40
C PRO A 823 -19.24 -24.63 23.63
N VAL A 824 -18.80 -23.99 22.55
CA VAL A 824 -18.25 -22.63 22.55
C VAL A 824 -19.23 -21.69 21.90
N MET A 825 -19.74 -20.70 22.65
CA MET A 825 -20.63 -19.68 22.11
C MET A 825 -19.93 -18.36 21.88
N PHE A 826 -20.25 -17.67 20.78
CA PHE A 826 -19.69 -16.36 20.45
C PHE A 826 -20.57 -15.59 19.44
N ARG A 827 -20.22 -14.32 19.19
CA ARG A 827 -20.85 -13.48 18.18
C ARG A 827 -19.85 -12.99 17.12
N ARG A 828 -20.29 -13.01 15.84
CA ARG A 828 -19.76 -12.33 14.63
C ARG A 828 -18.45 -12.84 13.95
N HIS A 829 -18.40 -12.49 12.65
CA HIS A 829 -17.30 -12.40 11.66
C HIS A 829 -16.70 -13.69 11.10
N ARG A 830 -15.55 -14.10 11.61
CA ARG A 830 -14.85 -15.28 11.13
C ARG A 830 -14.43 -16.08 12.32
N ILE A 831 -14.51 -17.38 12.16
CA ILE A 831 -13.97 -18.31 13.12
C ILE A 831 -12.92 -19.16 12.46
N ARG A 832 -11.84 -19.35 13.18
CA ARG A 832 -10.86 -20.38 12.92
C ARG A 832 -11.17 -21.54 13.83
N LEU A 833 -11.60 -22.64 13.23
CA LEU A 833 -11.76 -23.91 13.92
C LEU A 833 -10.46 -24.68 13.80
N MET A 834 -9.85 -25.03 14.93
CA MET A 834 -8.63 -25.84 15.01
C MET A 834 -8.96 -27.17 15.66
N THR A 835 -8.48 -28.27 15.06
CA THR A 835 -8.66 -29.61 15.62
C THR A 835 -7.56 -30.55 15.11
N ARG A 836 -7.56 -31.79 15.59
CA ARG A 836 -6.66 -32.85 15.11
C ARG A 836 -7.26 -33.59 13.92
N VAL A 837 -6.41 -34.25 13.13
CA VAL A 837 -6.82 -34.95 11.90
C VAL A 837 -8.01 -35.90 12.08
N TYR A 838 -8.09 -36.64 13.19
CA TYR A 838 -9.17 -37.61 13.44
C TYR A 838 -10.51 -36.96 13.78
N ALA A 839 -10.51 -35.68 14.13
CA ALA A 839 -11.69 -34.92 14.53
C ALA A 839 -12.23 -34.03 13.38
N VAL A 840 -11.55 -34.02 12.23
CA VAL A 840 -12.00 -33.32 11.02
C VAL A 840 -13.38 -33.82 10.61
N GLY A 841 -14.32 -32.90 10.42
CA GLY A 841 -15.70 -33.20 10.04
C GLY A 841 -16.64 -33.57 11.20
N THR A 842 -16.18 -33.52 12.44
CA THR A 842 -17.02 -33.79 13.64
C THR A 842 -17.47 -32.51 14.37
N VAL A 843 -16.82 -31.39 14.09
CA VAL A 843 -17.11 -30.07 14.69
C VAL A 843 -18.20 -29.37 13.88
N THR A 844 -19.29 -28.98 14.55
CA THR A 844 -20.48 -28.37 13.94
C THR A 844 -20.68 -26.96 14.47
N ILE A 845 -21.07 -26.05 13.58
CA ILE A 845 -21.39 -24.65 13.87
C ILE A 845 -22.90 -24.49 13.75
N ASN A 846 -23.55 -24.21 14.87
CA ASN A 846 -24.97 -23.88 14.94
C ASN A 846 -25.15 -22.37 15.07
N GLY A 847 -26.12 -21.80 14.39
CA GLY A 847 -26.37 -20.36 14.35
C GLY A 847 -27.85 -19.99 14.24
N PRO A 848 -28.17 -18.70 14.08
CA PRO A 848 -29.56 -18.25 13.95
C PRO A 848 -30.22 -18.82 12.69
N ASN A 849 -31.56 -18.78 12.66
CA ASN A 849 -32.37 -19.26 11.51
C ASN A 849 -32.14 -20.73 11.16
N ASN A 850 -31.93 -21.59 12.16
CA ASN A 850 -31.61 -23.02 11.98
C ASN A 850 -30.36 -23.25 11.13
N TYR A 851 -29.41 -22.32 11.16
CA TYR A 851 -28.11 -22.51 10.51
C TYR A 851 -27.37 -23.65 11.21
N VAL A 852 -27.05 -24.70 10.47
CA VAL A 852 -26.21 -25.80 10.91
C VAL A 852 -25.18 -26.06 9.83
N TYR A 853 -23.90 -25.94 10.19
CA TYR A 853 -22.80 -26.14 9.25
C TYR A 853 -21.68 -26.97 9.87
N THR A 854 -21.39 -28.10 9.25
CA THR A 854 -20.24 -28.94 9.56
C THR A 854 -19.23 -28.77 8.43
N PRO A 855 -18.08 -28.13 8.65
CA PRO A 855 -17.12 -27.90 7.58
C PRO A 855 -16.64 -29.22 6.96
N ASN A 856 -16.68 -29.28 5.62
CA ASN A 856 -16.19 -30.43 4.88
C ASN A 856 -14.69 -30.64 5.17
N GLY A 857 -14.27 -31.88 5.39
CA GLY A 857 -12.87 -32.23 5.66
C GLY A 857 -11.88 -31.75 4.60
N LEU A 858 -12.31 -31.60 3.34
CA LEU A 858 -11.49 -31.08 2.24
C LEU A 858 -11.11 -29.59 2.40
N LEU A 859 -11.81 -28.85 3.25
CA LEU A 859 -11.55 -27.43 3.51
C LEU A 859 -10.49 -27.22 4.59
N TYR A 860 -10.17 -28.26 5.36
CA TYR A 860 -9.19 -28.18 6.43
C TYR A 860 -7.78 -28.13 5.86
N ILE A 861 -6.98 -27.23 6.40
CA ILE A 861 -5.59 -27.03 6.01
C ILE A 861 -4.69 -27.43 7.18
N ARG A 862 -3.66 -28.22 6.88
CA ARG A 862 -2.67 -28.65 7.85
C ARG A 862 -1.78 -27.49 8.30
N MET A 863 -1.49 -27.41 9.59
CA MET A 863 -0.58 -26.42 10.18
C MET A 863 0.84 -26.97 10.24
N GLY A 864 1.66 -26.69 9.22
CA GLY A 864 3.03 -27.20 9.13
C GLY A 864 3.08 -28.73 9.03
N ARG A 865 4.11 -29.36 9.61
CA ARG A 865 4.24 -30.83 9.73
C ARG A 865 3.51 -31.42 10.94
N SER A 866 2.59 -30.67 11.54
CA SER A 866 1.87 -31.13 12.73
C SER A 866 0.71 -32.10 12.43
N GLN A 867 0.02 -32.57 13.47
CA GLN A 867 -1.26 -33.28 13.35
C GLN A 867 -2.47 -32.33 13.46
N TYR A 868 -2.23 -31.02 13.52
CA TYR A 868 -3.26 -29.99 13.67
C TYR A 868 -3.69 -29.46 12.32
N TYR A 869 -5.00 -29.27 12.21
CA TYR A 869 -5.68 -28.77 11.03
C TYR A 869 -6.58 -27.62 11.45
N PHE A 870 -6.79 -26.68 10.53
CA PHE A 870 -7.74 -25.61 10.74
C PHE A 870 -8.62 -25.36 9.52
N VAL A 871 -9.77 -24.74 9.75
CA VAL A 871 -10.61 -24.17 8.71
C VAL A 871 -11.08 -22.80 9.17
N ASP A 872 -10.99 -21.82 8.27
CA ASP A 872 -11.56 -20.49 8.47
C ASP A 872 -12.99 -20.48 7.90
N VAL A 873 -13.98 -20.20 8.73
CA VAL A 873 -15.39 -20.14 8.36
C VAL A 873 -15.89 -18.71 8.55
N ARG A 874 -16.54 -18.17 7.52
CA ARG A 874 -17.23 -16.88 7.61
C ARG A 874 -18.66 -17.14 8.09
N VAL A 875 -19.07 -16.40 9.12
CA VAL A 875 -20.42 -16.46 9.68
C VAL A 875 -21.07 -15.08 9.63
N ASP A 876 -22.38 -15.05 9.38
CA ASP A 876 -23.16 -13.81 9.37
C ASP A 876 -23.34 -13.25 10.79
N PRO A 877 -23.78 -12.00 10.98
CA PRO A 877 -24.07 -11.49 12.32
C PRO A 877 -25.12 -12.34 13.06
N GLY A 878 -24.76 -12.85 14.24
CA GLY A 878 -25.61 -13.75 15.02
C GLY A 878 -24.86 -14.32 16.22
N LEU A 879 -25.60 -15.01 17.09
CA LEU A 879 -25.02 -15.86 18.13
C LEU A 879 -24.83 -17.26 17.55
N TYR A 880 -23.61 -17.78 17.66
CA TYR A 880 -23.26 -19.11 17.19
C TYR A 880 -22.78 -19.97 18.34
N THR A 881 -23.02 -21.27 18.21
CA THR A 881 -22.50 -22.31 19.10
C THR A 881 -21.71 -23.30 18.26
N VAL A 882 -20.44 -23.48 18.59
CA VAL A 882 -19.61 -24.55 18.03
C VAL A 882 -19.61 -25.70 19.02
N SER A 883 -19.89 -26.90 18.55
CA SER A 883 -19.89 -28.12 19.35
C SER A 883 -19.39 -29.31 18.54
N THR A 884 -19.14 -30.44 19.20
CA THR A 884 -18.76 -31.70 18.55
C THR A 884 -19.90 -32.71 18.65
N THR A 885 -19.92 -33.67 17.72
CA THR A 885 -20.85 -34.80 17.78
C THR A 885 -20.45 -35.87 18.81
N THR A 886 -19.23 -35.78 19.36
CA THR A 886 -18.67 -36.75 20.29
C THR A 886 -18.01 -36.03 21.47
N SER A 887 -18.36 -36.40 22.70
CA SER A 887 -17.86 -35.76 23.93
C SER A 887 -16.34 -35.86 24.12
N THR A 888 -15.65 -36.76 23.43
CA THR A 888 -14.19 -36.94 23.54
C THR A 888 -13.39 -36.12 22.53
N THR A 889 -14.06 -35.51 21.55
CA THR A 889 -13.36 -34.75 20.51
C THR A 889 -13.04 -33.36 21.04
N THR A 890 -11.75 -33.02 21.00
CA THR A 890 -11.26 -31.71 21.40
C THR A 890 -11.07 -30.80 20.19
N TYR A 891 -11.40 -29.52 20.35
CA TYR A 891 -11.22 -28.49 19.33
C TYR A 891 -10.94 -27.13 19.97
N CYS A 892 -10.58 -26.17 19.13
CA CYS A 892 -10.44 -24.78 19.54
C CYS A 892 -11.12 -23.87 18.52
N VAL A 893 -11.67 -22.78 19.03
CA VAL A 893 -12.28 -21.71 18.23
C VAL A 893 -11.51 -20.43 18.49
N THR A 894 -10.97 -19.82 17.46
CA THR A 894 -10.47 -18.43 17.52
C THR A 894 -11.40 -17.58 16.67
N VAL A 895 -12.04 -16.59 17.29
CA VAL A 895 -12.88 -15.61 16.61
C VAL A 895 -12.00 -14.46 16.19
N TYR A 896 -12.08 -14.05 14.92
CA TYR A 896 -11.26 -12.96 14.42
C TYR A 896 -11.97 -12.10 13.36
N GLY A 897 -11.59 -10.83 13.31
CA GLY A 897 -11.98 -9.83 12.32
C GLY A 897 -10.79 -9.45 11.42
N TRP A 898 -11.06 -8.95 10.22
CA TRP A 898 -10.05 -8.37 9.33
C TRP A 898 -10.68 -7.36 8.37
N GLY A 899 -9.84 -6.47 7.84
CA GLY A 899 -10.22 -5.37 6.95
C GLY A 899 -10.11 -4.06 7.72
N MET A 900 -9.74 -2.97 7.02
CA MET A 900 -9.39 -1.67 7.61
C MET A 900 -10.23 -1.42 8.86
N PHE A 901 -9.54 -1.43 10.00
CA PHE A 901 -10.04 -0.96 11.29
C PHE A 901 -11.02 -1.91 12.02
N ARG A 902 -11.02 -3.20 11.67
CA ARG A 902 -11.86 -4.25 12.27
C ARG A 902 -11.07 -5.52 12.60
N GLU A 903 -9.87 -5.33 13.14
CA GLU A 903 -8.87 -6.39 13.30
C GLU A 903 -8.65 -6.77 14.75
N TYR A 904 -9.34 -7.81 15.17
CA TYR A 904 -9.17 -8.42 16.49
C TYR A 904 -9.05 -9.92 16.32
N ALA A 905 -8.48 -10.59 17.30
CA ALA A 905 -8.65 -12.03 17.44
C ALA A 905 -8.61 -12.46 18.90
N PHE A 906 -9.56 -13.30 19.29
CA PHE A 906 -9.63 -13.86 20.63
C PHE A 906 -10.10 -15.30 20.58
N THR A 907 -9.70 -16.08 21.59
CA THR A 907 -10.13 -17.47 21.75
C THR A 907 -11.16 -17.48 22.87
N PRO A 908 -12.47 -17.64 22.58
CA PRO A 908 -13.52 -17.49 23.58
C PRO A 908 -13.34 -18.46 24.75
N THR A 909 -13.02 -19.72 24.45
CA THR A 909 -12.84 -20.74 25.48
C THR A 909 -11.61 -21.57 25.14
N TYR A 910 -10.79 -21.81 26.14
CA TYR A 910 -9.66 -22.73 26.08
C TYR A 910 -9.45 -23.36 27.46
N ASN A 911 -9.06 -24.63 27.47
CA ASN A 911 -8.79 -25.37 28.69
C ASN A 911 -7.47 -24.88 29.32
N LEU A 912 -7.50 -24.46 30.57
CA LEU A 912 -6.32 -24.12 31.36
C LEU A 912 -6.28 -25.07 32.55
N THR A 913 -5.09 -25.47 32.99
CA THR A 913 -5.01 -26.26 34.22
C THR A 913 -5.46 -25.38 35.39
N ASP A 914 -6.62 -25.72 35.96
CA ASP A 914 -7.14 -25.17 37.21
C ASP A 914 -6.37 -25.80 38.39
N ASP A 915 -5.93 -24.96 39.33
CA ASP A 915 -5.40 -25.39 40.63
C ASP A 915 -6.50 -25.45 41.72
N GLY A 916 -7.76 -25.20 41.36
CA GLY A 916 -8.91 -25.27 42.27
C GLY A 916 -10.26 -25.14 41.56
N THR A 917 -11.35 -25.20 42.33
CA THR A 917 -12.71 -24.92 41.84
C THR A 917 -12.93 -23.41 41.69
N CYS A 918 -13.25 -22.99 40.46
CA CYS A 918 -14.07 -21.82 40.19
C CYS A 918 -15.55 -22.16 40.48
#